data_AF-A0A2E3PK07-F1
#
_entry.id   AF-A0A2E3PK07-F1
#
_cell.length_a   1.000
_cell.length_b   1.000
_cell.length_c   1.000
_cell.angle_alpha   90.00
_cell.angle_beta   90.00
_cell.angle_gamma   90.00
#
_symmetry.space_group_name_H-M   'P 1'
#
loop_
_entity.id
_entity.type
_entity.pdbx_description
1 polymer ?
#
loop_
_entity_poly.entity_id
_entity_poly.type
_entity_poly.pdbx_seq_one_letter_code
_entity_poly.pdbx_strand_id
1 'polypeptide(L)'
;MPVGADGLAIRVRGQVQGVGFRPFVWQIARRHGLAGEVLNDPEGVLIHAVGGDHAGFLEALRREAPPLSRIDAIETAPWEAPAGVSDFSIAASRGEGARTRVTPDAATCADCLKDIHAPGDRRCGYAFANCTHCGPRFSILQGLPYDRARTTMGAFSMCADCAAEYADPGDRRFHAQPVACPACGPHVWLEPAGQGDPVQDAASRLLEGQILAIKGLGGFHLACDATNAGAIETLRQRKRRPSKPLALMAPMELIERHASVSAAESARLSDPAAPIVLLDQAGEILPDELAPGQAVLGWMLPYTPLHHLLLAAVGRPLVMTSGNLSGEPQVVGNDEAREKLSGFADGFVLHDRDIARRLDDSVERETMFGPMILRRGRGRVPGTIQLPRGLAGAPDVVAYGGQMKSAICLVTSGQAVLSHHLGNLDDALTWDAFVQADADYAGLFDHAPVHVACDLHPDFRATRFADSRGLPVTRVQHHHAHMAACLAENGWEPEAGPVAGIVLDGLGLGTDGTVWGGELLLGGYRDVTRRAWLTPAPLIGGDRAQAEPWRNALVRLDQAGLADVADRLFPDAPLDMARQAAKAGLNAPLSSSAGRLCDAVAAMLGICARGQSYEGEAAMRLEALAQGPTPAPVCLDGPGPEIDPSPLIRVLWSAIERGEAPGVISMLFHVSLAQAFADRARALVKTGEARAVALSGGCFQNVLLVRETLRRLDGVPVLMHRRTPANDGGLALGQAAVAAARLVSH
;
A
#
# COMPACT_ATOMS: atom_id res chain seq x y z
N MET A 1 28.51 -54.43 1.42
CA MET A 1 27.99 -53.24 0.72
C MET A 1 27.89 -52.15 1.78
N PRO A 2 28.71 -51.09 1.74
CA PRO A 2 28.63 -50.08 2.79
C PRO A 2 27.39 -49.22 2.54
N VAL A 3 26.55 -49.15 3.56
CA VAL A 3 25.37 -48.29 3.67
C VAL A 3 25.89 -46.84 3.63
N GLY A 4 25.56 -46.10 2.57
CA GLY A 4 25.95 -44.71 2.40
C GLY A 4 25.32 -43.85 3.50
N ALA A 5 26.07 -42.87 4.01
CA ALA A 5 25.57 -41.88 4.95
C ALA A 5 24.32 -41.19 4.36
N ASP A 6 23.21 -41.18 5.09
CA ASP A 6 21.91 -40.67 4.64
C ASP A 6 22.02 -39.18 4.26
N GLY A 7 22.26 -38.91 2.97
CA GLY A 7 22.26 -37.56 2.42
C GLY A 7 20.83 -37.09 2.16
N LEU A 8 20.62 -35.77 2.29
CA LEU A 8 19.33 -35.12 2.07
C LEU A 8 19.48 -33.98 1.06
N ALA A 9 18.63 -34.02 0.04
CA ALA A 9 18.35 -32.86 -0.80
C ALA A 9 17.17 -32.10 -0.20
N ILE A 10 17.37 -30.82 0.10
CA ILE A 10 16.37 -29.94 0.70
C ILE A 10 16.12 -28.79 -0.27
N ARG A 11 14.87 -28.70 -0.75
CA ARG A 11 14.39 -27.62 -1.61
C ARG A 11 13.63 -26.61 -0.76
N VAL A 12 14.10 -25.37 -0.76
CA VAL A 12 13.42 -24.25 -0.09
C VAL A 12 12.84 -23.32 -1.14
N ARG A 13 11.52 -23.14 -1.11
CA ARG A 13 10.78 -22.27 -2.03
C ARG A 13 10.32 -21.01 -1.31
N GLY A 14 10.25 -19.89 -2.04
CA GLY A 14 9.72 -18.62 -1.55
C GLY A 14 10.63 -17.44 -1.86
N GLN A 15 10.54 -16.38 -1.06
CA GLN A 15 11.46 -15.25 -1.11
C GLN A 15 12.73 -15.62 -0.34
N VAL A 16 13.60 -16.41 -0.96
CA VAL A 16 14.81 -16.96 -0.32
C VAL A 16 16.09 -16.63 -1.09
N GLN A 17 16.01 -15.74 -2.08
CA GLN A 17 17.14 -15.29 -2.89
C GLN A 17 17.33 -13.78 -2.72
N GLY A 18 18.58 -13.30 -2.74
CA GLY A 18 18.89 -11.86 -2.52
C GLY A 18 18.68 -11.36 -1.08
N VAL A 19 18.45 -12.27 -0.14
CA VAL A 19 18.08 -11.98 1.27
C VAL A 19 19.08 -12.51 2.30
N GLY A 20 20.29 -12.89 1.87
CA GLY A 20 21.29 -13.50 2.77
C GLY A 20 21.00 -14.96 3.14
N PHE A 21 20.20 -15.69 2.35
CA PHE A 21 19.81 -17.07 2.66
C PHE A 21 20.93 -18.11 2.52
N ARG A 22 21.69 -18.10 1.41
CA ARG A 22 22.82 -19.05 1.22
C ARG A 22 23.90 -18.92 2.30
N PRO A 23 24.32 -17.70 2.70
CA PRO A 23 25.28 -17.52 3.80
C PRO A 23 24.71 -18.02 5.14
N PHE A 24 23.43 -17.73 5.41
CA PHE A 24 22.72 -18.30 6.56
C PHE A 24 22.77 -19.83 6.56
N VAL A 25 22.39 -20.47 5.46
CA VAL A 25 22.44 -21.94 5.30
C VAL A 25 23.84 -22.47 5.54
N TRP A 26 24.87 -21.83 5.00
CA TRP A 26 26.26 -22.21 5.20
C TRP A 26 26.68 -22.15 6.68
N GLN A 27 26.27 -21.10 7.40
CA GLN A 27 26.55 -20.95 8.83
C GLN A 27 25.85 -22.04 9.67
N ILE A 28 24.55 -22.26 9.45
CA ILE A 28 23.81 -23.28 10.21
C ILE A 28 24.25 -24.70 9.84
N ALA A 29 24.61 -24.96 8.58
CA ALA A 29 25.13 -26.27 8.18
C ALA A 29 26.40 -26.64 8.96
N ARG A 30 27.35 -25.70 9.07
CA ARG A 30 28.57 -25.89 9.87
C ARG A 30 28.26 -26.06 11.36
N ARG A 31 27.31 -25.29 11.90
CA ARG A 31 26.87 -25.40 13.31
C ARG A 31 26.31 -26.79 13.63
N HIS A 32 25.65 -27.43 12.67
CA HIS A 32 25.05 -28.77 12.81
C HIS A 32 25.95 -29.90 12.27
N GLY A 33 27.22 -29.61 11.94
CA GLY A 33 28.19 -30.61 11.48
C GLY A 33 27.86 -31.24 10.12
N LEU A 34 27.10 -30.54 9.29
CA LEU A 34 26.73 -30.99 7.94
C LEU A 34 27.84 -30.65 6.94
N ALA A 35 28.07 -31.56 5.98
CA ALA A 35 28.87 -31.31 4.79
C ALA A 35 27.98 -31.29 3.54
N GLY A 36 28.40 -30.61 2.47
CA GLY A 36 27.63 -30.51 1.23
C GLY A 36 27.69 -29.15 0.54
N GLU A 37 26.58 -28.73 -0.07
CA GLU A 37 26.51 -27.49 -0.83
C GLU A 37 25.14 -26.80 -0.70
N VAL A 38 25.13 -25.48 -0.86
CA VAL A 38 23.93 -24.68 -1.08
C VAL A 38 24.06 -23.85 -2.35
N LEU A 39 23.01 -23.82 -3.18
CA LEU A 39 22.96 -23.03 -4.40
C LEU A 39 21.58 -22.43 -4.66
N ASN A 40 21.55 -21.38 -5.48
CA ASN A 40 20.32 -20.83 -6.03
C ASN A 40 20.07 -21.41 -7.43
N ASP A 41 18.80 -21.66 -7.75
CA ASP A 41 18.33 -21.97 -9.09
C ASP A 41 16.94 -21.33 -9.32
N PRO A 42 16.28 -21.50 -10.50
CA PRO A 42 14.97 -20.89 -10.76
C PRO A 42 13.84 -21.29 -9.79
N GLU A 43 13.97 -22.41 -9.07
CA GLU A 43 12.94 -22.92 -8.17
C GLU A 43 13.08 -22.42 -6.72
N GLY A 44 14.23 -21.84 -6.37
CA GLY A 44 14.51 -21.31 -5.04
C GLY A 44 15.93 -21.63 -4.59
N VAL A 45 16.07 -22.16 -3.39
CA VAL A 45 17.37 -22.62 -2.84
C VAL A 45 17.38 -24.14 -2.80
N LEU A 46 18.44 -24.74 -3.33
CA LEU A 46 18.70 -26.17 -3.21
C LEU A 46 19.88 -26.38 -2.26
N ILE A 47 19.70 -27.30 -1.32
CA ILE A 47 20.67 -27.66 -0.31
C ILE A 47 20.92 -29.16 -0.43
N HIS A 48 22.17 -29.54 -0.59
CA HIS A 48 22.62 -30.92 -0.44
C HIS A 48 23.38 -31.02 0.88
N ALA A 49 22.92 -31.89 1.76
CA ALA A 49 23.50 -32.06 3.09
C ALA A 49 23.73 -33.54 3.41
N VAL A 50 24.92 -33.88 3.90
CA VAL A 50 25.28 -35.24 4.34
C VAL A 50 26.00 -35.20 5.69
N GLY A 51 25.83 -36.27 6.47
CA GLY A 51 26.34 -36.37 7.84
C GLY A 51 25.59 -35.45 8.80
N GLY A 52 26.13 -35.28 10.02
CA GLY A 52 25.63 -34.32 11.02
C GLY A 52 24.17 -34.50 11.44
N ASP A 53 23.56 -33.41 11.92
CA ASP A 53 22.19 -33.36 12.43
C ASP A 53 21.22 -32.66 11.46
N HIS A 54 20.59 -33.44 10.57
CA HIS A 54 19.60 -32.92 9.62
C HIS A 54 18.34 -32.39 10.31
N ALA A 55 17.93 -32.98 11.43
CA ALA A 55 16.69 -32.59 12.12
C ALA A 55 16.83 -31.19 12.74
N GLY A 56 17.91 -30.95 13.48
CA GLY A 56 18.22 -29.64 14.04
C GLY A 56 18.47 -28.59 12.96
N PHE A 57 19.12 -28.96 11.84
CA PHE A 57 19.28 -28.07 10.70
C PHE A 57 17.94 -27.64 10.08
N LEU A 58 17.01 -28.58 9.85
CA LEU A 58 15.69 -28.26 9.31
C LEU A 58 14.83 -27.43 10.28
N GLU A 59 15.02 -27.59 11.59
CA GLU A 59 14.38 -26.72 12.58
C GLU A 59 14.97 -25.31 12.55
N ALA A 60 16.30 -25.18 12.55
CA ALA A 60 17.00 -23.91 12.45
C ALA A 60 16.62 -23.16 11.18
N LEU A 61 16.55 -23.86 10.04
CA LEU A 61 16.17 -23.28 8.76
C LEU A 61 14.75 -22.68 8.77
N ARG A 62 13.84 -23.19 9.61
CA ARG A 62 12.49 -22.64 9.80
C ARG A 62 12.44 -21.49 10.80
N ARG A 63 13.21 -21.57 11.88
CA ARG A 63 13.10 -20.66 13.04
C ARG A 63 14.04 -19.46 12.99
N GLU A 64 15.18 -19.61 12.33
CA GLU A 64 16.27 -18.63 12.33
C GLU A 64 16.50 -18.00 10.95
N ALA A 65 15.55 -18.18 10.01
CA ALA A 65 15.66 -17.69 8.66
C ALA A 65 15.91 -16.16 8.61
N PRO A 66 16.69 -15.65 7.64
CA PRO A 66 17.00 -14.22 7.54
C PRO A 66 15.75 -13.34 7.55
N PRO A 67 15.79 -12.12 8.12
CA PRO A 67 14.61 -11.27 8.33
C PRO A 67 13.83 -10.92 7.05
N LEU A 68 14.50 -10.84 5.90
CA LEU A 68 13.88 -10.53 4.61
C LEU A 68 13.40 -11.77 3.86
N SER A 69 13.67 -12.96 4.40
CA SER A 69 13.30 -14.21 3.77
C SER A 69 11.86 -14.60 4.11
N ARG A 70 11.19 -15.22 3.14
CA ARG A 70 9.89 -15.85 3.34
C ARG A 70 9.95 -17.25 2.74
N ILE A 71 9.84 -18.25 3.60
CA ILE A 71 9.81 -19.65 3.19
C ILE A 71 8.35 -20.02 2.94
N ASP A 72 8.02 -20.29 1.67
CA ASP A 72 6.70 -20.75 1.25
C ASP A 72 6.60 -22.29 1.40
N ALA A 73 7.68 -23.02 1.16
CA ALA A 73 7.75 -24.48 1.33
C ALA A 73 9.17 -24.99 1.59
N ILE A 74 9.28 -26.10 2.32
CA ILE A 74 10.52 -26.89 2.48
C ILE A 74 10.18 -28.33 2.10
N GLU A 75 10.81 -28.83 1.04
CA GLU A 75 10.63 -30.18 0.51
C GLU A 75 11.95 -30.94 0.70
N THR A 76 11.87 -32.21 1.07
CA THR A 76 13.05 -33.04 1.33
C THR A 76 12.99 -34.33 0.52
N ALA A 77 14.12 -34.72 -0.06
CA ALA A 77 14.28 -35.98 -0.78
C ALA A 77 15.62 -36.64 -0.41
N PRO A 78 15.72 -37.98 -0.46
CA PRO A 78 17.00 -38.67 -0.31
C PRO A 78 18.01 -38.18 -1.37
N TRP A 79 19.27 -38.03 -0.97
CA TRP A 79 20.35 -37.62 -1.86
C TRP A 79 21.56 -38.55 -1.70
N GLU A 80 22.03 -39.13 -2.81
CA GLU A 80 23.25 -39.92 -2.83
C GLU A 80 24.46 -38.99 -2.93
N ALA A 81 25.11 -38.75 -1.80
CA ALA A 81 26.27 -37.87 -1.72
C ALA A 81 27.47 -38.45 -2.49
N PRO A 82 28.20 -37.64 -3.29
CA PRO A 82 29.48 -38.03 -3.85
C PRO A 82 30.48 -38.44 -2.77
N ALA A 83 31.36 -39.40 -3.07
CA ALA A 83 32.42 -39.79 -2.14
C ALA A 83 33.38 -38.61 -1.87
N GLY A 84 33.72 -38.37 -0.60
CA GLY A 84 34.73 -37.38 -0.20
C GLY A 84 34.22 -35.99 0.18
N VAL A 85 32.89 -35.77 0.23
CA VAL A 85 32.30 -34.51 0.74
C VAL A 85 32.58 -34.39 2.23
N SER A 86 33.41 -33.41 2.62
CA SER A 86 33.89 -33.22 4.00
C SER A 86 33.71 -31.80 4.54
N ASP A 87 33.32 -30.85 3.68
CA ASP A 87 33.02 -29.47 4.05
C ASP A 87 31.67 -29.04 3.45
N PHE A 88 31.15 -27.92 3.92
CA PHE A 88 29.94 -27.30 3.39
C PHE A 88 30.30 -26.03 2.62
N SER A 89 29.86 -25.94 1.37
CA SER A 89 30.23 -24.84 0.46
C SER A 89 29.01 -24.10 -0.10
N ILE A 90 29.21 -22.84 -0.47
CA ILE A 90 28.21 -22.08 -1.24
C ILE A 90 28.58 -22.24 -2.71
N ALA A 91 27.80 -23.04 -3.44
CA ALA A 91 28.06 -23.34 -4.84
C ALA A 91 27.52 -22.24 -5.77
N ALA A 92 28.05 -22.21 -6.99
CA ALA A 92 27.57 -21.32 -8.05
C ALA A 92 26.08 -21.58 -8.33
N SER A 93 25.35 -20.51 -8.66
CA SER A 93 23.93 -20.63 -9.01
C SER A 93 23.77 -21.40 -10.33
N ARG A 94 22.73 -22.23 -10.46
CA ARG A 94 22.47 -23.07 -11.64
C ARG A 94 21.25 -22.56 -12.40
N GLY A 95 21.29 -22.62 -13.73
CA GLY A 95 20.20 -22.23 -14.64
C GLY A 95 20.26 -20.76 -15.09
N GLU A 96 20.06 -20.53 -16.39
CA GLU A 96 19.75 -19.21 -16.96
C GLU A 96 18.23 -19.01 -16.95
N GLY A 97 17.77 -17.77 -16.76
CA GLY A 97 16.34 -17.44 -16.84
C GLY A 97 15.53 -17.69 -15.57
N ALA A 98 16.13 -17.51 -14.39
CA ALA A 98 15.33 -17.50 -13.17
C ALA A 98 14.31 -16.34 -13.26
N ARG A 99 13.03 -16.69 -13.18
CA ARG A 99 11.92 -15.81 -12.75
C ARG A 99 12.19 -15.39 -11.29
N THR A 100 13.30 -14.69 -11.11
CA THR A 100 13.94 -14.42 -9.82
C THR A 100 13.06 -13.41 -9.12
N ARG A 101 12.57 -13.73 -7.93
CA ARG A 101 11.72 -12.81 -7.17
C ARG A 101 12.57 -11.64 -6.70
N VAL A 102 12.25 -10.44 -7.16
CA VAL A 102 12.89 -9.21 -6.71
C VAL A 102 12.46 -8.92 -5.27
N THR A 103 13.43 -8.66 -4.40
CA THR A 103 13.17 -8.36 -2.98
C THR A 103 12.75 -6.89 -2.84
N PRO A 104 11.74 -6.57 -2.01
CA PRO A 104 11.44 -5.20 -1.63
C PRO A 104 12.62 -4.50 -0.95
N ASP A 105 12.62 -3.17 -0.98
CA ASP A 105 13.54 -2.39 -0.14
C ASP A 105 13.29 -2.64 1.34
N ALA A 106 14.34 -2.58 2.16
CA ALA A 106 14.24 -2.83 3.60
C ALA A 106 14.89 -1.71 4.43
N ALA A 107 14.26 -1.39 5.54
CA ALA A 107 14.77 -0.46 6.55
C ALA A 107 16.11 -0.94 7.12
N THR A 108 16.92 0.01 7.59
CA THR A 108 18.22 -0.25 8.21
C THR A 108 18.08 -1.23 9.39
N CYS A 109 18.77 -2.37 9.34
CA CYS A 109 18.73 -3.34 10.43
C CYS A 109 19.50 -2.84 11.66
N ALA A 110 19.20 -3.43 12.83
CA ALA A 110 19.82 -3.05 14.10
C ALA A 110 21.36 -3.10 14.09
N ASP A 111 21.97 -4.04 13.36
CA ASP A 111 23.43 -4.12 13.30
C ASP A 111 24.05 -3.02 12.44
N CYS A 112 23.44 -2.68 11.29
CA CYS A 112 23.91 -1.52 10.53
C CYS A 112 23.66 -0.20 11.26
N LEU A 113 22.60 -0.12 12.07
CA LEU A 113 22.34 1.03 12.93
C LEU A 113 23.44 1.17 14.01
N LYS A 114 23.92 0.07 14.60
CA LYS A 114 25.09 0.11 15.50
C LYS A 114 26.33 0.64 14.78
N ASP A 115 26.60 0.17 13.57
CA ASP A 115 27.80 0.58 12.81
C ASP A 115 27.86 2.09 12.57
N ILE A 116 26.72 2.72 12.24
CA ILE A 116 26.70 4.16 11.96
C ILE A 116 26.81 5.02 13.22
N HIS A 117 26.60 4.44 14.41
CA HIS A 117 26.71 5.14 15.69
C HIS A 117 27.96 4.77 16.50
N ALA A 118 28.62 3.65 16.19
CA ALA A 118 29.76 3.14 16.96
C ALA A 118 31.04 3.94 16.66
N PRO A 119 31.62 4.66 17.66
CA PRO A 119 32.88 5.36 17.47
C PRO A 119 33.99 4.38 17.10
N GLY A 120 34.72 4.66 16.02
CA GLY A 120 35.79 3.80 15.52
C GLY A 120 35.37 2.73 14.50
N ASP A 121 34.07 2.54 14.27
CA ASP A 121 33.62 1.78 13.09
C ASP A 121 33.89 2.58 11.81
N ARG A 122 34.31 1.91 10.74
CA ARG A 122 34.59 2.53 9.43
C ARG A 122 33.37 3.16 8.77
N ARG A 123 32.17 2.82 9.24
CA ARG A 123 30.88 3.34 8.75
C ARG A 123 30.22 4.26 9.77
N CYS A 124 30.89 4.64 10.85
CA CYS A 124 30.40 5.66 11.78
C CYS A 124 30.04 6.95 11.01
N GLY A 125 28.81 7.44 11.16
CA GLY A 125 28.29 8.61 10.43
C GLY A 125 27.98 8.39 8.96
N TYR A 126 28.03 7.15 8.43
CA TYR A 126 27.86 6.90 7.00
C TYR A 126 26.39 6.70 6.58
N ALA A 127 25.89 7.61 5.73
CA ALA A 127 24.48 7.69 5.32
C ALA A 127 23.95 6.54 4.43
N PHE A 128 24.81 5.62 3.97
CA PHE A 128 24.43 4.52 3.06
C PHE A 128 24.82 3.13 3.56
N ALA A 129 25.17 2.99 4.85
CA ALA A 129 25.49 1.70 5.45
C ALA A 129 24.33 0.70 5.27
N ASN A 130 24.66 -0.50 4.79
CA ASN A 130 23.72 -1.61 4.63
C ASN A 130 24.45 -2.96 4.70
N CYS A 131 23.67 -4.04 4.74
CA CYS A 131 24.12 -5.42 4.64
C CYS A 131 23.13 -6.26 3.83
N THR A 132 23.32 -7.58 3.77
CA THR A 132 22.40 -8.48 3.06
C THR A 132 20.97 -8.49 3.62
N HIS A 133 20.79 -8.06 4.88
CA HIS A 133 19.49 -8.05 5.59
C HIS A 133 18.73 -6.72 5.53
N CYS A 134 19.30 -5.66 4.93
CA CYS A 134 18.67 -4.34 4.89
C CYS A 134 19.08 -3.49 3.68
N GLY A 135 18.48 -2.31 3.53
CA GLY A 135 18.85 -1.30 2.54
C GLY A 135 18.09 -1.43 1.22
N PRO A 136 18.50 -0.65 0.20
CA PRO A 136 17.84 -0.63 -1.09
C PRO A 136 17.95 -1.98 -1.82
N ARG A 137 16.90 -2.33 -2.56
CA ARG A 137 16.78 -3.48 -3.45
C ARG A 137 16.07 -3.04 -4.74
N PHE A 138 14.73 -3.07 -4.74
CA PHE A 138 13.92 -2.74 -5.90
C PHE A 138 14.15 -1.31 -6.43
N SER A 139 14.32 -0.35 -5.52
CA SER A 139 14.57 1.07 -5.85
C SER A 139 15.87 1.32 -6.63
N ILE A 140 16.87 0.43 -6.54
CA ILE A 140 18.18 0.60 -7.18
C ILE A 140 18.45 -0.40 -8.29
N LEU A 141 17.58 -1.41 -8.45
CA LEU A 141 17.77 -2.46 -9.45
C LEU A 141 17.59 -1.85 -10.85
N GLN A 142 18.42 -2.22 -11.82
CA GLN A 142 18.25 -1.82 -13.22
C GLN A 142 17.91 -3.03 -14.10
N GLY A 143 18.37 -4.23 -13.73
CA GLY A 143 18.00 -5.47 -14.39
C GLY A 143 18.40 -6.69 -13.57
N LEU A 144 17.83 -7.85 -13.92
CA LEU A 144 18.22 -9.15 -13.34
C LEU A 144 19.30 -9.85 -14.19
N PRO A 145 20.15 -10.72 -13.62
CA PRO A 145 20.19 -11.15 -12.21
C PRO A 145 20.62 -10.02 -11.25
N TYR A 146 20.25 -10.14 -9.97
CA TYR A 146 20.56 -9.14 -8.94
C TYR A 146 22.07 -9.11 -8.64
N ASP A 147 22.77 -8.21 -9.34
CA ASP A 147 24.21 -8.00 -9.28
C ASP A 147 24.52 -6.51 -9.23
N ARG A 148 25.59 -6.12 -8.51
CA ARG A 148 26.01 -4.72 -8.35
C ARG A 148 26.08 -3.97 -9.68
N ALA A 149 26.60 -4.58 -10.74
CA ALA A 149 26.73 -3.95 -12.05
C ALA A 149 25.39 -3.65 -12.73
N ARG A 150 24.31 -4.30 -12.30
CA ARG A 150 22.93 -4.07 -12.75
C ARG A 150 22.11 -3.30 -11.71
N THR A 151 22.78 -2.49 -10.88
CA THR A 151 22.14 -1.57 -9.93
C THR A 151 22.74 -0.17 -10.06
N THR A 152 22.10 0.83 -9.46
CA THR A 152 22.67 2.17 -9.35
C THR A 152 23.96 2.24 -8.53
N MET A 153 24.36 1.15 -7.86
CA MET A 153 25.67 1.01 -7.21
C MET A 153 26.81 0.64 -8.19
N GLY A 154 26.49 0.33 -9.45
CA GLY A 154 27.48 -0.03 -10.47
C GLY A 154 28.50 1.08 -10.78
N ALA A 155 28.14 2.34 -10.55
CA ALA A 155 29.03 3.50 -10.69
C ALA A 155 30.10 3.59 -9.58
N PHE A 156 29.96 2.82 -8.49
CA PHE A 156 30.81 2.91 -7.30
C PHE A 156 31.68 1.65 -7.18
N SER A 157 32.96 1.74 -7.49
CA SER A 157 33.90 0.60 -7.32
C SER A 157 34.19 0.34 -5.85
N MET A 158 34.14 -0.93 -5.41
CA MET A 158 34.42 -1.28 -4.01
C MET A 158 35.89 -1.03 -3.66
N CYS A 159 36.16 -0.41 -2.51
CA CYS A 159 37.51 -0.39 -1.94
C CYS A 159 37.95 -1.80 -1.49
N ALA A 160 39.25 -1.96 -1.22
CA ALA A 160 39.83 -3.24 -0.83
C ALA A 160 39.12 -3.90 0.37
N ASP A 161 38.80 -3.12 1.40
CA ASP A 161 38.15 -3.68 2.59
C ASP A 161 36.69 -4.08 2.32
N CYS A 162 35.93 -3.29 1.54
CA CYS A 162 34.57 -3.67 1.18
C CYS A 162 34.56 -4.89 0.26
N ALA A 163 35.56 -5.04 -0.61
CA ALA A 163 35.73 -6.24 -1.42
C ALA A 163 36.06 -7.47 -0.55
N ALA A 164 36.85 -7.30 0.51
CA ALA A 164 37.12 -8.36 1.48
C ALA A 164 35.86 -8.83 2.22
N GLU A 165 35.07 -7.89 2.78
CA GLU A 165 33.78 -8.18 3.42
C GLU A 165 32.78 -8.82 2.43
N TYR A 166 32.76 -8.37 1.18
CA TYR A 166 31.88 -8.91 0.14
C TYR A 166 32.21 -10.36 -0.21
N ALA A 167 33.47 -10.77 -0.09
CA ALA A 167 33.98 -12.09 -0.46
C ALA A 167 34.03 -13.09 0.70
N ASP A 168 33.92 -12.64 1.96
CA ASP A 168 33.99 -13.50 3.15
C ASP A 168 32.61 -14.05 3.56
N PRO A 169 32.31 -15.36 3.44
CA PRO A 169 31.05 -15.96 3.88
C PRO A 169 30.73 -15.79 5.38
N GLY A 170 31.74 -15.48 6.21
CA GLY A 170 31.58 -15.17 7.62
C GLY A 170 31.07 -13.75 7.90
N ASP A 171 31.18 -12.83 6.95
CA ASP A 171 30.74 -11.44 7.11
C ASP A 171 29.25 -11.27 6.75
N ARG A 172 28.52 -10.44 7.49
CA ARG A 172 27.12 -10.09 7.19
C ARG A 172 26.93 -9.38 5.84
N ARG A 173 28.01 -8.87 5.25
CA ARG A 173 28.06 -8.18 3.96
C ARG A 173 28.50 -9.09 2.82
N PHE A 174 28.68 -10.38 3.07
CA PHE A 174 28.96 -11.35 2.02
C PHE A 174 27.91 -11.29 0.89
N HIS A 175 28.34 -11.00 -0.33
CA HIS A 175 27.46 -10.75 -1.48
C HIS A 175 26.38 -9.66 -1.29
N ALA A 176 26.57 -8.72 -0.36
CA ALA A 176 25.73 -7.53 -0.27
C ALA A 176 26.02 -6.61 -1.47
N GLN A 177 25.22 -6.75 -2.54
CA GLN A 177 25.39 -5.98 -3.77
C GLN A 177 25.53 -4.46 -3.56
N PRO A 178 24.79 -3.81 -2.63
CA PRO A 178 24.93 -2.38 -2.38
C PRO A 178 25.94 -2.02 -1.28
N VAL A 179 26.86 -2.93 -0.90
CA VAL A 179 27.88 -2.63 0.11
C VAL A 179 28.76 -1.45 -0.31
N ALA A 180 29.05 -0.59 0.65
CA ALA A 180 29.95 0.55 0.49
C ALA A 180 30.40 1.08 1.87
N CYS A 181 31.32 2.04 1.86
CA CYS A 181 31.78 2.81 3.00
C CYS A 181 32.11 4.26 2.54
N PRO A 182 32.47 5.18 3.46
CA PRO A 182 32.82 6.56 3.10
C PRO A 182 33.95 6.70 2.06
N ALA A 183 34.79 5.68 1.84
CA ALA A 183 35.90 5.75 0.89
C ALA A 183 35.51 5.41 -0.55
N CYS A 184 34.39 4.71 -0.77
CA CYS A 184 34.09 4.11 -2.08
C CYS A 184 32.61 4.13 -2.46
N GLY A 185 31.77 4.76 -1.64
CA GLY A 185 30.33 4.77 -1.83
C GLY A 185 29.78 6.16 -2.07
N PRO A 186 28.44 6.27 -2.11
CA PRO A 186 27.75 7.55 -2.29
C PRO A 186 28.02 8.55 -1.16
N HIS A 187 27.90 9.83 -1.47
CA HIS A 187 28.09 10.94 -0.54
C HIS A 187 26.87 11.86 -0.48
N VAL A 188 26.61 12.41 0.71
CA VAL A 188 25.56 13.40 0.95
C VAL A 188 26.16 14.81 0.85
N TRP A 189 25.40 15.75 0.27
CA TRP A 189 25.73 17.17 0.34
C TRP A 189 24.46 18.02 0.52
N LEU A 190 24.64 19.26 0.94
CA LEU A 190 23.58 20.24 1.14
C LEU A 190 23.67 21.34 0.07
N GLU A 191 22.52 21.78 -0.44
CA GLU A 191 22.41 22.94 -1.32
C GLU A 191 21.35 23.93 -0.79
N PRO A 192 21.66 25.21 -0.56
CA PRO A 192 23.00 25.80 -0.55
C PRO A 192 23.94 25.12 0.46
N ALA A 193 25.23 25.04 0.14
CA ALA A 193 26.22 24.42 1.02
C ALA A 193 26.25 25.08 2.40
N GLY A 194 26.45 24.27 3.44
CA GLY A 194 26.71 24.74 4.79
C GLY A 194 28.21 24.88 5.07
N GLN A 195 28.58 25.03 6.34
CA GLN A 195 29.97 25.25 6.76
C GLN A 195 30.64 23.97 7.29
N GLY A 196 29.88 22.91 7.55
CA GLY A 196 30.35 21.71 8.21
C GLY A 196 29.78 20.43 7.61
N ASP A 197 29.40 19.51 8.50
CA ASP A 197 28.80 18.24 8.11
C ASP A 197 27.39 18.48 7.53
N PRO A 198 27.09 17.96 6.32
CA PRO A 198 25.80 18.19 5.66
C PRO A 198 24.58 17.77 6.49
N VAL A 199 24.69 16.75 7.35
CA VAL A 199 23.58 16.30 8.19
C VAL A 199 23.36 17.27 9.36
N GLN A 200 24.43 17.75 10.00
CA GLN A 200 24.35 18.75 11.07
C GLN A 200 23.83 20.11 10.56
N ASP A 201 24.30 20.53 9.38
CA ASP A 201 23.85 21.78 8.77
C ASP A 201 22.37 21.68 8.34
N ALA A 202 21.94 20.53 7.81
CA ALA A 202 20.53 20.28 7.50
C ALA A 202 19.66 20.31 8.77
N ALA A 203 20.12 19.66 9.85
CA ALA A 203 19.41 19.65 11.13
C ALA A 203 19.21 21.07 11.69
N SER A 204 20.26 21.90 11.63
CA SER A 204 20.22 23.29 12.07
C SER A 204 19.17 24.10 11.30
N ARG A 205 19.13 23.96 9.96
CA ARG A 205 18.14 24.65 9.11
C ARG A 205 16.70 24.22 9.41
N LEU A 206 16.47 22.93 9.65
CA LEU A 206 15.15 22.42 10.04
C LEU A 206 14.70 23.03 11.39
N LEU A 207 15.62 23.12 12.35
CA LEU A 207 15.36 23.74 13.66
C LEU A 207 15.13 25.25 13.59
N GLU A 208 15.69 25.93 12.58
CA GLU A 208 15.41 27.32 12.24
C GLU A 208 14.04 27.52 11.54
N GLY A 209 13.30 26.44 11.29
CA GLY A 209 11.99 26.47 10.65
C GLY A 209 12.02 26.48 9.12
N GLN A 210 13.17 26.20 8.50
CA GLN A 210 13.28 26.05 7.05
C GLN A 210 12.70 24.71 6.59
N ILE A 211 12.29 24.66 5.32
CA ILE A 211 11.79 23.47 4.64
C ILE A 211 12.91 22.91 3.77
N LEU A 212 13.31 21.65 3.98
CA LEU A 212 14.33 21.00 3.17
C LEU A 212 13.73 19.89 2.29
N ALA A 213 14.19 19.80 1.04
CA ALA A 213 13.95 18.65 0.18
C ALA A 213 15.05 17.60 0.40
N ILE A 214 14.70 16.42 0.90
CA ILE A 214 15.64 15.37 1.28
C ILE A 214 15.52 14.21 0.30
N LYS A 215 16.60 13.84 -0.38
CA LYS A 215 16.63 12.65 -1.23
C LYS A 215 16.61 11.38 -0.37
N GLY A 216 15.51 10.65 -0.45
CA GLY A 216 15.29 9.40 0.28
C GLY A 216 15.65 8.15 -0.54
N LEU A 217 15.02 7.03 -0.19
CA LEU A 217 15.27 5.74 -0.86
C LEU A 217 14.52 5.59 -2.20
N GLY A 218 13.24 5.98 -2.21
CA GLY A 218 12.32 5.85 -3.35
C GLY A 218 11.95 7.18 -4.03
N GLY A 219 12.45 8.30 -3.52
CA GLY A 219 12.21 9.64 -4.03
C GLY A 219 12.52 10.70 -2.98
N PHE A 220 12.22 11.96 -3.29
CA PHE A 220 12.43 13.09 -2.40
C PHE A 220 11.31 13.27 -1.37
N HIS A 221 11.64 13.70 -0.15
CA HIS A 221 10.68 14.21 0.83
C HIS A 221 10.83 15.72 1.01
N LEU A 222 9.74 16.43 1.26
CA LEU A 222 9.78 17.77 1.85
C LEU A 222 9.66 17.61 3.37
N ALA A 223 10.61 18.22 4.08
CA ALA A 223 10.76 18.08 5.52
C ALA A 223 10.80 19.43 6.24
N CYS A 224 10.16 19.50 7.40
CA CYS A 224 10.23 20.62 8.35
C CYS A 224 9.99 20.09 9.77
N ASP A 225 10.31 20.90 10.79
CA ASP A 225 10.04 20.58 12.20
C ASP A 225 8.52 20.44 12.44
N ALA A 226 8.07 19.25 12.83
CA ALA A 226 6.64 18.98 13.07
C ALA A 226 6.10 19.62 14.36
N THR A 227 6.96 20.21 15.18
CA THR A 227 6.58 21.00 16.35
C THR A 227 6.43 22.50 16.04
N ASN A 228 6.82 22.93 14.84
CA ASN A 228 6.79 24.33 14.42
C ASN A 228 5.59 24.62 13.50
N ALA A 229 4.50 25.15 14.08
CA ALA A 229 3.29 25.50 13.36
C ALA A 229 3.54 26.45 12.16
N GLY A 230 4.45 27.42 12.30
CA GLY A 230 4.79 28.36 11.22
C GLY A 230 5.47 27.69 10.02
N ALA A 231 6.35 26.72 10.28
CA ALA A 231 6.99 25.94 9.21
C ALA A 231 5.98 25.01 8.50
N ILE A 232 5.05 24.40 9.25
CA ILE A 232 3.99 23.55 8.70
C ILE A 232 3.06 24.38 7.80
N GLU A 233 2.61 25.54 8.26
CA GLU A 233 1.75 26.43 7.48
C GLU A 233 2.44 26.91 6.19
N THR A 234 3.72 27.30 6.30
CA THR A 234 4.54 27.66 5.14
C THR A 234 4.62 26.50 4.13
N LEU A 235 4.85 25.28 4.60
CA LEU A 235 4.90 24.08 3.74
C LEU A 235 3.57 23.84 3.04
N ARG A 236 2.44 23.98 3.76
CA ARG A 236 1.09 23.81 3.19
C ARG A 236 0.78 24.83 2.11
N GLN A 237 1.08 26.10 2.37
CA GLN A 237 0.89 27.19 1.43
C GLN A 237 1.70 26.96 0.15
N ARG A 238 3.01 26.69 0.29
CA ARG A 238 3.91 26.44 -0.84
C ARG A 238 3.45 25.22 -1.66
N LYS A 239 3.10 24.11 -1.00
CA LYS A 239 2.66 22.86 -1.66
C LYS A 239 1.21 22.90 -2.19
N ARG A 240 0.45 23.95 -1.88
CA ARG A 240 -1.01 24.07 -2.17
C ARG A 240 -1.79 22.86 -1.62
N ARG A 241 -1.50 22.50 -0.37
CA ARG A 241 -2.05 21.32 0.31
C ARG A 241 -2.67 21.73 1.66
N PRO A 242 -3.89 22.28 1.67
CA PRO A 242 -4.45 22.94 2.85
C PRO A 242 -4.77 21.97 3.99
N SER A 243 -5.41 20.82 3.75
CA SER A 243 -5.85 19.93 4.85
C SER A 243 -5.40 18.48 4.74
N LYS A 244 -4.90 17.99 3.59
CA LYS A 244 -4.44 16.59 3.47
C LYS A 244 -3.35 16.29 4.51
N PRO A 245 -3.53 15.25 5.37
CA PRO A 245 -2.60 14.94 6.45
C PRO A 245 -1.15 14.82 5.98
N LEU A 246 -0.23 15.31 6.80
CA LEU A 246 1.21 15.22 6.58
C LEU A 246 1.76 14.02 7.36
N ALA A 247 2.61 13.22 6.72
CA ALA A 247 3.27 12.11 7.39
C ALA A 247 4.44 12.63 8.23
N LEU A 248 4.70 11.95 9.34
CA LEU A 248 5.69 12.30 10.35
C LEU A 248 6.73 11.19 10.44
N MET A 249 7.97 11.55 10.74
CA MET A 249 9.04 10.61 11.01
C MET A 249 9.70 10.95 12.34
N ALA A 250 9.87 9.92 13.18
CA ALA A 250 10.57 10.03 14.46
C ALA A 250 11.04 8.64 14.92
N PRO A 251 12.08 8.56 15.78
CA PRO A 251 12.38 7.33 16.52
C PRO A 251 11.24 6.97 17.48
N MET A 252 11.13 5.68 17.84
CA MET A 252 10.02 5.13 18.63
C MET A 252 9.79 5.92 19.93
N GLU A 253 10.87 6.27 20.63
CA GLU A 253 10.83 6.96 21.91
C GLU A 253 10.24 8.39 21.82
N LEU A 254 10.25 9.00 20.63
CA LEU A 254 9.58 10.28 20.38
C LEU A 254 8.14 10.06 19.91
N ILE A 255 7.86 9.02 19.12
CA ILE A 255 6.49 8.67 18.70
C ILE A 255 5.61 8.43 19.94
N GLU A 256 6.09 7.64 20.90
CA GLU A 256 5.36 7.29 22.13
C GLU A 256 5.02 8.49 23.03
N ARG A 257 5.65 9.66 22.81
CA ARG A 257 5.30 10.90 23.51
C ARG A 257 4.07 11.59 22.91
N HIS A 258 3.79 11.36 21.64
CA HIS A 258 2.77 12.05 20.84
C HIS A 258 1.63 11.12 20.35
N ALA A 259 1.75 9.81 20.58
CA ALA A 259 0.78 8.82 20.14
C ALA A 259 0.62 7.68 21.14
N SER A 260 -0.58 7.09 21.17
CA SER A 260 -0.82 5.81 21.84
C SER A 260 -0.39 4.69 20.90
N VAL A 261 0.61 3.89 21.32
CA VAL A 261 1.18 2.82 20.49
C VAL A 261 0.94 1.47 21.16
N SER A 262 0.11 0.64 20.56
CA SER A 262 -0.07 -0.75 20.96
C SER A 262 1.11 -1.63 20.52
N ALA A 263 1.24 -2.82 21.09
CA ALA A 263 2.27 -3.78 20.70
C ALA A 263 2.19 -4.16 19.19
N ALA A 264 0.98 -4.24 18.63
CA ALA A 264 0.78 -4.53 17.21
C ALA A 264 1.25 -3.37 16.32
N GLU A 265 0.94 -2.13 16.71
CA GLU A 265 1.39 -0.92 16.00
C GLU A 265 2.91 -0.75 16.08
N SER A 266 3.51 -1.01 17.25
CA SER A 266 4.96 -0.99 17.44
C SER A 266 5.66 -2.03 16.56
N ALA A 267 5.13 -3.25 16.49
CA ALA A 267 5.64 -4.29 15.59
C ALA A 267 5.49 -3.90 14.11
N ARG A 268 4.40 -3.22 13.74
CA ARG A 268 4.14 -2.74 12.38
C ARG A 268 5.10 -1.61 11.97
N LEU A 269 5.33 -0.64 12.86
CA LEU A 269 6.31 0.43 12.67
C LEU A 269 7.72 -0.14 12.47
N SER A 270 8.07 -1.17 13.24
CA SER A 270 9.39 -1.82 13.25
C SER A 270 9.56 -2.90 12.15
N ASP A 271 8.53 -3.14 11.35
CA ASP A 271 8.59 -4.05 10.20
C ASP A 271 9.70 -3.59 9.23
N PRO A 272 10.45 -4.50 8.57
CA PRO A 272 11.48 -4.11 7.60
C PRO A 272 10.97 -3.20 6.47
N ALA A 273 9.67 -3.19 6.17
CA ALA A 273 9.09 -2.23 5.23
C ALA A 273 9.03 -0.79 5.77
N ALA A 274 9.08 -0.59 7.09
CA ALA A 274 8.95 0.69 7.79
C ALA A 274 7.87 1.60 7.16
N PRO A 275 6.59 1.15 7.16
CA PRO A 275 5.50 1.92 6.56
C PRO A 275 5.19 3.16 7.41
N ILE A 276 4.41 4.08 6.83
CA ILE A 276 3.65 5.05 7.60
C ILE A 276 2.50 4.30 8.27
N VAL A 277 2.40 4.36 9.59
CA VAL A 277 1.35 3.77 10.42
C VAL A 277 0.47 4.88 10.98
N LEU A 278 -0.85 4.77 10.81
CA LEU A 278 -1.80 5.71 11.41
C LEU A 278 -1.99 5.37 12.89
N LEU A 279 -1.66 6.31 13.77
CA LEU A 279 -1.75 6.16 15.23
C LEU A 279 -2.67 7.23 15.82
N ASP A 280 -3.39 6.87 16.87
CA ASP A 280 -4.20 7.81 17.65
C ASP A 280 -3.30 8.78 18.41
N GLN A 281 -3.62 10.07 18.33
CA GLN A 281 -2.89 11.12 19.05
C GLN A 281 -3.06 10.95 20.57
N ALA A 282 -1.97 11.05 21.32
CA ALA A 282 -1.97 11.00 22.79
C ALA A 282 -0.74 11.72 23.36
N GLY A 283 -0.79 12.11 24.64
CA GLY A 283 0.36 12.75 25.29
C GLY A 283 0.59 14.20 24.83
N GLU A 284 1.81 14.52 24.42
CA GLU A 284 2.23 15.86 23.98
C GLU A 284 1.55 16.22 22.65
N ILE A 285 0.83 17.33 22.62
CA ILE A 285 0.04 17.75 21.46
C ILE A 285 0.93 18.42 20.41
N LEU A 286 0.84 17.93 19.17
CA LEU A 286 1.43 18.58 18.00
C LEU A 286 0.45 19.58 17.35
N PRO A 287 0.93 20.50 16.50
CA PRO A 287 0.07 21.46 15.82
C PRO A 287 -1.05 20.79 14.99
N ASP A 288 -2.29 21.30 15.10
CA ASP A 288 -3.47 20.78 14.37
C ASP A 288 -3.29 20.86 12.85
N GLU A 289 -2.46 21.81 12.40
CA GLU A 289 -2.07 21.97 11.01
C GLU A 289 -1.42 20.71 10.44
N LEU A 290 -0.96 19.72 11.22
CA LEU A 290 -0.45 18.45 10.66
C LEU A 290 -1.54 17.61 9.99
N ALA A 291 -2.74 17.57 10.56
CA ALA A 291 -3.88 16.81 10.05
C ALA A 291 -5.22 17.42 10.50
N PRO A 292 -5.63 18.57 9.93
CA PRO A 292 -6.81 19.31 10.40
C PRO A 292 -8.08 18.46 10.43
N GLY A 293 -8.72 18.40 11.60
CA GLY A 293 -9.96 17.65 11.79
C GLY A 293 -9.80 16.13 11.73
N GLN A 294 -8.60 15.61 12.00
CA GLN A 294 -8.33 14.18 12.14
C GLN A 294 -7.88 13.85 13.57
N ALA A 295 -8.30 12.69 14.07
CA ALA A 295 -7.86 12.19 15.38
C ALA A 295 -6.56 11.38 15.33
N VAL A 296 -6.11 11.04 14.11
CA VAL A 296 -4.94 10.17 13.87
C VAL A 296 -3.85 10.91 13.09
N LEU A 297 -2.60 10.57 13.38
CA LEU A 297 -1.42 11.04 12.65
C LEU A 297 -0.69 9.87 12.01
N GLY A 298 -0.12 10.09 10.83
CA GLY A 298 0.68 9.07 10.14
C GLY A 298 2.14 9.15 10.54
N TRP A 299 2.63 8.14 11.24
CA TRP A 299 4.00 8.06 11.75
C TRP A 299 4.82 6.98 11.03
N MET A 300 6.08 7.24 10.73
CA MET A 300 7.03 6.22 10.27
C MET A 300 8.33 6.29 11.08
N LEU A 301 8.99 5.15 11.25
CA LEU A 301 10.34 5.12 11.81
C LEU A 301 11.37 5.59 10.76
N PRO A 302 12.53 6.13 11.18
CA PRO A 302 13.68 6.28 10.29
C PRO A 302 14.02 4.94 9.66
N TYR A 303 14.11 4.91 8.32
CA TYR A 303 14.34 3.67 7.58
C TYR A 303 15.64 3.66 6.76
N THR A 304 16.33 4.78 6.63
CA THR A 304 17.68 4.85 6.02
C THR A 304 18.69 5.37 7.04
N PRO A 305 20.00 5.10 6.88
CA PRO A 305 21.01 5.66 7.77
C PRO A 305 21.01 7.19 7.74
N LEU A 306 20.75 7.82 6.59
CA LEU A 306 20.54 9.27 6.49
C LEU A 306 19.42 9.76 7.43
N HIS A 307 18.27 9.08 7.44
CA HIS A 307 17.16 9.44 8.33
C HIS A 307 17.53 9.28 9.80
N HIS A 308 18.23 8.20 10.17
CA HIS A 308 18.69 7.98 11.54
C HIS A 308 19.64 9.08 12.00
N LEU A 309 20.65 9.42 11.19
CA LEU A 309 21.63 10.46 11.49
C LEU A 309 20.95 11.84 11.61
N LEU A 310 20.04 12.16 10.69
CA LEU A 310 19.32 13.44 10.69
C LEU A 310 18.41 13.58 11.93
N LEU A 311 17.60 12.57 12.24
CA LEU A 311 16.71 12.62 13.41
C LEU A 311 17.48 12.64 14.73
N ALA A 312 18.63 11.96 14.80
CA ALA A 312 19.52 12.05 15.96
C ALA A 312 20.06 13.48 16.15
N ALA A 313 20.36 14.19 15.06
CA ALA A 313 20.84 15.58 15.10
C ALA A 313 19.72 16.59 15.41
N VAL A 314 18.51 16.39 14.88
CA VAL A 314 17.35 17.28 15.11
C VAL A 314 16.75 17.10 16.51
N GLY A 315 16.62 15.86 16.99
CA GLY A 315 16.03 15.56 18.30
C GLY A 315 14.53 15.88 18.42
N ARG A 316 13.82 16.06 17.31
CA ARG A 316 12.37 16.35 17.22
C ARG A 316 11.72 15.57 16.07
N PRO A 317 10.40 15.32 16.11
CA PRO A 317 9.67 14.79 14.97
C PRO A 317 9.75 15.70 13.75
N LEU A 318 9.92 15.10 12.57
CA LEU A 318 9.93 15.82 11.30
C LEU A 318 8.70 15.48 10.47
N VAL A 319 8.13 16.48 9.79
CA VAL A 319 7.25 16.21 8.65
C VAL A 319 8.09 15.56 7.56
N MET A 320 7.57 14.52 6.91
CA MET A 320 8.18 13.82 5.79
C MET A 320 7.12 13.54 4.72
N THR A 321 6.71 14.58 4.00
CA THR A 321 5.74 14.45 2.90
C THR A 321 6.44 14.25 1.56
N SER A 322 5.78 13.63 0.58
CA SER A 322 6.37 13.40 -0.75
C SER A 322 6.83 14.72 -1.42
N GLY A 323 8.00 14.71 -2.04
CA GLY A 323 8.59 15.84 -2.75
C GLY A 323 8.04 15.93 -4.17
N ASN A 324 6.85 16.51 -4.30
CA ASN A 324 6.17 16.76 -5.56
C ASN A 324 5.18 17.92 -5.43
N LEU A 325 4.80 18.53 -6.56
CA LEU A 325 3.60 19.35 -6.63
C LEU A 325 2.37 18.45 -6.43
N SER A 326 1.38 18.92 -5.67
CA SER A 326 0.21 18.11 -5.31
C SER A 326 -0.48 17.52 -6.55
N GLY A 327 -0.53 16.18 -6.64
CA GLY A 327 -1.12 15.44 -7.76
C GLY A 327 -0.10 14.75 -8.66
N GLU A 328 1.15 15.22 -8.69
CA GLU A 328 2.22 14.66 -9.51
C GLU A 328 2.94 13.48 -8.82
N PRO A 329 3.69 12.65 -9.58
CA PRO A 329 4.61 11.67 -9.02
C PRO A 329 5.71 12.30 -8.16
N GLN A 330 6.20 11.54 -7.18
CA GLN A 330 7.38 11.91 -6.40
C GLN A 330 8.61 12.03 -7.30
N VAL A 331 9.35 13.13 -7.14
CA VAL A 331 10.61 13.38 -7.84
C VAL A 331 11.68 12.39 -7.35
N VAL A 332 12.55 11.94 -8.27
CA VAL A 332 13.65 11.00 -7.97
C VAL A 332 15.04 11.54 -8.36
N GLY A 333 15.12 12.38 -9.39
CA GLY A 333 16.38 12.95 -9.89
C GLY A 333 16.80 14.23 -9.17
N ASN A 334 18.11 14.47 -9.06
CA ASN A 334 18.63 15.69 -8.42
C ASN A 334 18.27 16.95 -9.22
N ASP A 335 18.44 16.92 -10.54
CA ASP A 335 18.13 18.07 -11.41
C ASP A 335 16.62 18.34 -11.44
N GLU A 336 15.81 17.29 -11.56
CA GLU A 336 14.36 17.37 -11.45
C GLU A 336 13.92 17.98 -10.11
N ALA A 337 14.59 17.63 -9.00
CA ALA A 337 14.28 18.18 -7.69
C ALA A 337 14.56 19.68 -7.62
N ARG A 338 15.70 20.14 -8.16
CA ARG A 338 16.03 21.56 -8.23
C ARG A 338 14.99 22.34 -9.04
N GLU A 339 14.59 21.79 -10.19
CA GLU A 339 13.60 22.42 -11.07
C GLU A 339 12.23 22.49 -10.40
N LYS A 340 11.73 21.36 -9.88
CA LYS A 340 10.34 21.25 -9.43
C LYS A 340 10.12 21.66 -7.98
N LEU A 341 11.11 21.52 -7.10
CA LEU A 341 10.93 21.69 -5.66
C LEU A 341 11.50 23.00 -5.10
N SER A 342 12.24 23.78 -5.88
CA SER A 342 12.81 25.07 -5.45
C SER A 342 11.75 26.10 -5.04
N GLY A 343 10.53 26.00 -5.59
CA GLY A 343 9.39 26.81 -5.14
C GLY A 343 8.80 26.40 -3.77
N PHE A 344 9.22 25.25 -3.24
CA PHE A 344 8.70 24.69 -1.98
C PHE A 344 9.75 24.63 -0.87
N ALA A 345 10.98 24.23 -1.21
CA ALA A 345 12.07 24.01 -0.28
C ALA A 345 13.05 25.19 -0.26
N ASP A 346 13.54 25.53 0.93
CA ASP A 346 14.61 26.50 1.16
C ASP A 346 16.01 25.90 0.92
N GLY A 347 16.11 24.57 0.86
CA GLY A 347 17.34 23.86 0.53
C GLY A 347 17.14 22.38 0.23
N PHE A 348 18.21 21.70 -0.16
CA PHE A 348 18.21 20.32 -0.64
C PHE A 348 19.30 19.51 0.04
N VAL A 349 18.92 18.36 0.61
CA VAL A 349 19.84 17.33 1.07
C VAL A 349 19.91 16.27 -0.04
N LEU A 350 21.01 16.26 -0.78
CA LEU A 350 21.19 15.45 -2.00
C LEU A 350 22.21 14.34 -1.80
N HIS A 351 22.18 13.37 -2.71
CA HIS A 351 23.25 12.38 -2.86
C HIS A 351 23.39 11.88 -4.30
N ASP A 352 24.53 11.26 -4.59
CA ASP A 352 24.98 10.82 -5.91
C ASP A 352 24.61 9.36 -6.24
N ARG A 353 23.96 8.64 -5.31
CA ARG A 353 23.28 7.40 -5.67
C ARG A 353 21.98 7.69 -6.41
N ASP A 354 21.84 7.17 -7.62
CA ASP A 354 20.58 7.26 -8.37
C ASP A 354 19.49 6.36 -7.78
N ILE A 355 18.24 6.79 -7.99
CA ILE A 355 17.03 6.03 -7.69
C ILE A 355 16.49 5.54 -9.02
N ALA A 356 16.63 4.24 -9.29
CA ALA A 356 16.18 3.66 -10.55
C ALA A 356 14.66 3.59 -10.65
N ARG A 357 13.97 3.43 -9.50
CA ARG A 357 12.51 3.34 -9.45
C ARG A 357 11.91 4.16 -8.33
N ARG A 358 10.91 4.95 -8.69
CA ARG A 358 10.08 5.70 -7.74
C ARG A 358 9.32 4.73 -6.84
N LEU A 359 9.35 4.99 -5.54
CA LEU A 359 8.58 4.24 -4.56
C LEU A 359 8.06 5.16 -3.46
N ASP A 360 6.77 5.48 -3.55
CA ASP A 360 6.03 6.12 -2.47
C ASP A 360 6.03 5.24 -1.20
N ASP A 361 6.08 5.87 -0.02
CA ASP A 361 6.00 5.17 1.26
C ASP A 361 4.68 4.40 1.40
N SER A 362 4.73 3.14 1.85
CA SER A 362 3.50 2.41 2.20
C SER A 362 2.76 3.13 3.34
N VAL A 363 1.43 3.09 3.32
CA VAL A 363 0.58 3.64 4.40
C VAL A 363 -0.33 2.52 4.89
N GLU A 364 -0.26 2.26 6.18
CA GLU A 364 -0.87 1.12 6.85
C GLU A 364 -1.54 1.60 8.15
N ARG A 365 -2.50 0.83 8.65
CA ARG A 365 -3.15 1.04 9.94
C ARG A 365 -3.33 -0.31 10.60
N GLU A 366 -3.00 -0.41 11.87
CA GLU A 366 -3.41 -1.56 12.67
C GLU A 366 -4.79 -1.32 13.28
N THR A 367 -5.60 -2.37 13.30
CA THR A 367 -6.98 -2.31 13.80
C THR A 367 -7.26 -3.51 14.69
N MET A 368 -8.37 -3.47 15.42
CA MET A 368 -8.82 -4.61 16.22
C MET A 368 -9.13 -5.88 15.41
N PHE A 369 -9.23 -5.77 14.08
CA PHE A 369 -9.47 -6.89 13.17
C PHE A 369 -8.27 -7.22 12.25
N GLY A 370 -7.10 -6.65 12.54
CA GLY A 370 -5.84 -6.90 11.86
C GLY A 370 -5.35 -5.72 11.00
N PRO A 371 -4.29 -5.94 10.20
CA PRO A 371 -3.68 -4.87 9.41
C PRO A 371 -4.57 -4.43 8.26
N MET A 372 -4.58 -3.13 8.01
CA MET A 372 -5.25 -2.49 6.88
C MET A 372 -4.21 -1.73 6.06
N ILE A 373 -4.05 -2.11 4.80
CA ILE A 373 -3.17 -1.40 3.87
C ILE A 373 -3.98 -0.30 3.16
N LEU A 374 -3.56 0.95 3.29
CA LEU A 374 -4.20 2.09 2.63
C LEU A 374 -3.48 2.46 1.33
N ARG A 375 -2.16 2.30 1.31
CA ARG A 375 -1.30 2.46 0.14
C ARG A 375 -0.20 1.40 0.16
N ARG A 376 -0.12 0.60 -0.89
CA ARG A 376 0.93 -0.41 -1.10
C ARG A 376 2.07 0.21 -1.91
N GLY A 377 3.23 0.40 -1.28
CA GLY A 377 4.40 1.05 -1.88
C GLY A 377 5.71 0.45 -1.38
N ARG A 378 6.65 1.31 -0.99
CA ARG A 378 7.99 0.94 -0.48
C ARG A 378 7.90 -0.15 0.60
N GLY A 379 8.80 -1.13 0.51
CA GLY A 379 8.92 -2.23 1.46
C GLY A 379 7.89 -3.36 1.31
N ARG A 380 6.81 -3.13 0.55
CA ARG A 380 5.84 -4.18 0.18
C ARG A 380 6.02 -4.65 -1.25
N VAL A 381 6.42 -3.76 -2.14
CA VAL A 381 6.61 -4.03 -3.56
C VAL A 381 8.09 -4.33 -3.89
N PRO A 382 8.37 -5.26 -4.81
CA PRO A 382 7.43 -5.99 -5.66
C PRO A 382 7.08 -7.38 -5.09
N GLY A 383 6.71 -7.45 -3.80
CA GLY A 383 6.38 -8.71 -3.13
C GLY A 383 5.19 -9.43 -3.78
N THR A 384 5.29 -10.75 -3.87
CA THR A 384 4.31 -11.62 -4.56
C THR A 384 3.12 -11.99 -3.66
N ILE A 385 1.96 -12.17 -4.30
CA ILE A 385 0.72 -12.70 -3.72
C ILE A 385 0.45 -14.06 -4.38
N GLN A 386 0.30 -15.10 -3.56
CA GLN A 386 -0.04 -16.42 -4.06
C GLN A 386 -1.52 -16.44 -4.46
N LEU A 387 -1.83 -16.82 -5.70
CA LEU A 387 -3.21 -17.02 -6.12
C LEU A 387 -3.76 -18.37 -5.60
N PRO A 388 -5.09 -18.49 -5.41
CA PRO A 388 -5.75 -19.76 -5.13
C PRO A 388 -5.35 -20.87 -6.12
N ARG A 389 -5.34 -22.12 -5.67
CA ARG A 389 -4.90 -23.26 -6.49
C ARG A 389 -5.72 -23.41 -7.76
N GLY A 390 -7.04 -23.19 -7.68
CA GLY A 390 -7.93 -23.21 -8.85
C GLY A 390 -7.60 -22.15 -9.91
N LEU A 391 -6.76 -21.16 -9.60
CA LEU A 391 -6.30 -20.12 -10.53
C LEU A 391 -4.85 -20.31 -11.01
N ALA A 392 -4.12 -21.29 -10.46
CA ALA A 392 -2.68 -21.41 -10.67
C ALA A 392 -2.28 -21.80 -12.11
N GLY A 393 -3.19 -22.45 -12.85
CA GLY A 393 -3.00 -22.83 -14.25
C GLY A 393 -3.27 -21.72 -15.27
N ALA A 394 -3.55 -20.50 -14.81
CA ALA A 394 -3.79 -19.39 -15.71
C ALA A 394 -2.54 -19.05 -16.54
N PRO A 395 -2.70 -18.66 -17.81
CA PRO A 395 -1.59 -18.14 -18.62
C PRO A 395 -1.11 -16.79 -18.07
N ASP A 396 -0.03 -16.27 -18.65
CA ASP A 396 0.53 -14.99 -18.23
C ASP A 396 -0.44 -13.83 -18.56
N VAL A 397 -0.94 -13.13 -17.54
CA VAL A 397 -1.89 -12.02 -17.64
C VAL A 397 -1.25 -10.73 -17.12
N VAL A 398 -1.55 -9.60 -17.75
CA VAL A 398 -1.34 -8.27 -17.15
C VAL A 398 -2.68 -7.58 -16.93
N ALA A 399 -2.88 -6.98 -15.76
CA ALA A 399 -4.06 -6.18 -15.45
C ALA A 399 -3.67 -4.74 -15.13
N TYR A 400 -4.40 -3.78 -15.69
CA TYR A 400 -4.04 -2.36 -15.66
C TYR A 400 -4.79 -1.51 -14.62
N GLY A 401 -5.66 -2.11 -13.81
CA GLY A 401 -6.30 -1.46 -12.68
C GLY A 401 -7.30 -0.38 -13.11
N GLY A 402 -7.46 0.62 -12.24
CA GLY A 402 -8.34 1.76 -12.42
C GLY A 402 -7.59 3.06 -12.76
N GLN A 403 -8.34 4.15 -12.84
CA GLN A 403 -7.82 5.49 -13.13
C GLN A 403 -7.18 6.16 -11.91
N MET A 404 -7.83 6.05 -10.74
CA MET A 404 -7.35 6.61 -9.48
C MET A 404 -6.57 5.57 -8.69
N LYS A 405 -5.59 6.04 -7.88
CA LYS A 405 -4.70 5.21 -7.07
C LYS A 405 -4.13 3.99 -7.83
N SER A 406 -3.86 4.17 -9.11
CA SER A 406 -3.61 3.10 -10.08
C SER A 406 -2.44 2.21 -9.67
N ALA A 407 -2.53 0.94 -10.09
CA ALA A 407 -1.50 -0.08 -9.96
C ALA A 407 -1.66 -1.09 -11.11
N ILE A 408 -0.59 -1.80 -11.41
CA ILE A 408 -0.52 -2.86 -12.43
C ILE A 408 -0.36 -4.20 -11.71
N CYS A 409 -0.99 -5.26 -12.20
CA CYS A 409 -0.82 -6.60 -11.65
C CYS A 409 -0.35 -7.56 -12.74
N LEU A 410 0.78 -8.23 -12.51
CA LEU A 410 1.26 -9.32 -13.36
C LEU A 410 0.85 -10.65 -12.75
N VAL A 411 0.35 -11.59 -13.56
CA VAL A 411 0.11 -12.97 -13.14
C VAL A 411 0.98 -13.91 -13.95
N THR A 412 1.77 -14.73 -13.25
CA THR A 412 2.69 -15.70 -13.84
C THR A 412 2.79 -16.90 -12.91
N SER A 413 2.63 -18.12 -13.43
CA SER A 413 2.80 -19.37 -12.67
C SER A 413 2.03 -19.41 -11.33
N GLY A 414 0.77 -18.97 -11.35
CA GLY A 414 -0.09 -18.94 -10.16
C GLY A 414 0.32 -17.93 -9.08
N GLN A 415 1.17 -16.95 -9.42
CA GLN A 415 1.51 -15.84 -8.54
C GLN A 415 1.10 -14.52 -9.16
N ALA A 416 0.72 -13.56 -8.32
CA ALA A 416 0.45 -12.20 -8.69
C ALA A 416 1.53 -11.25 -8.14
N VAL A 417 2.01 -10.33 -8.98
CA VAL A 417 2.87 -9.20 -8.58
C VAL A 417 2.08 -7.92 -8.77
N LEU A 418 1.54 -7.39 -7.67
CA LEU A 418 0.88 -6.09 -7.65
C LEU A 418 1.94 -4.99 -7.51
N SER A 419 1.92 -4.02 -8.44
CA SER A 419 2.88 -2.93 -8.50
C SER A 419 2.75 -1.99 -7.30
N HIS A 420 3.69 -1.04 -7.23
CA HIS A 420 3.56 0.12 -6.35
C HIS A 420 2.41 1.02 -6.82
N HIS A 421 1.95 1.86 -5.90
CA HIS A 421 1.01 2.94 -6.18
C HIS A 421 1.56 3.90 -7.22
N LEU A 422 0.83 4.09 -8.32
CA LEU A 422 1.23 4.94 -9.43
C LEU A 422 0.58 6.33 -9.35
N GLY A 423 -0.63 6.45 -8.81
CA GLY A 423 -1.32 7.73 -8.61
C GLY A 423 -2.60 7.86 -9.44
N ASN A 424 -2.96 9.09 -9.84
CA ASN A 424 -4.09 9.34 -10.74
C ASN A 424 -3.60 9.48 -12.18
N LEU A 425 -4.07 8.60 -13.08
CA LEU A 425 -3.60 8.55 -14.46
C LEU A 425 -4.03 9.76 -15.33
N ASP A 426 -4.92 10.64 -14.88
CA ASP A 426 -5.27 11.86 -15.65
C ASP A 426 -4.12 12.86 -15.74
N ASP A 427 -3.24 12.85 -14.75
CA ASP A 427 -2.02 13.64 -14.76
C ASP A 427 -1.01 13.07 -15.77
N ALA A 428 -0.38 13.95 -16.55
CA ALA A 428 0.53 13.54 -17.63
C ALA A 428 1.79 12.86 -17.08
N LEU A 429 2.38 13.41 -16.01
CA LEU A 429 3.58 12.82 -15.39
C LEU A 429 3.27 11.47 -14.74
N THR A 430 2.09 11.35 -14.13
CA THR A 430 1.62 10.08 -13.58
C THR A 430 1.38 9.04 -14.66
N TRP A 431 0.87 9.45 -15.82
CA TRP A 431 0.74 8.58 -16.98
C TRP A 431 2.10 8.09 -17.50
N ASP A 432 3.09 8.97 -17.62
CA ASP A 432 4.44 8.58 -18.04
C ASP A 432 5.06 7.59 -17.04
N ALA A 433 4.88 7.83 -15.74
CA ALA A 433 5.31 6.91 -14.69
C ALA A 433 4.60 5.54 -14.76
N PHE A 434 3.32 5.51 -15.15
CA PHE A 434 2.58 4.27 -15.37
C PHE A 434 3.15 3.47 -16.56
N VAL A 435 3.41 4.13 -17.69
CA VAL A 435 3.99 3.46 -18.87
C VAL A 435 5.40 2.94 -18.57
N GLN A 436 6.22 3.71 -17.86
CA GLN A 436 7.53 3.26 -17.42
C GLN A 436 7.42 2.06 -16.47
N ALA A 437 6.44 2.07 -15.54
CA ALA A 437 6.21 0.94 -14.64
C ALA A 437 5.78 -0.33 -15.39
N ASP A 438 4.90 -0.24 -16.41
CA ASP A 438 4.55 -1.40 -17.26
C ASP A 438 5.81 -2.03 -17.89
N ALA A 439 6.66 -1.20 -18.50
CA ALA A 439 7.90 -1.65 -19.12
C ALA A 439 8.89 -2.24 -18.11
N ASP A 440 9.06 -1.59 -16.96
CA ASP A 440 9.96 -2.03 -15.90
C ASP A 440 9.57 -3.37 -15.29
N TYR A 441 8.28 -3.53 -14.97
CA TYR A 441 7.78 -4.78 -14.39
C TYR A 441 7.82 -5.89 -15.44
N ALA A 442 7.49 -5.62 -16.70
CA ALA A 442 7.64 -6.61 -17.77
C ALA A 442 9.11 -7.07 -17.93
N GLY A 443 10.05 -6.13 -17.98
CA GLY A 443 11.48 -6.44 -18.15
C GLY A 443 12.12 -7.12 -16.93
N LEU A 444 11.77 -6.70 -15.72
CA LEU A 444 12.32 -7.30 -14.50
C LEU A 444 11.81 -8.71 -14.23
N PHE A 445 10.54 -8.97 -14.53
CA PHE A 445 9.93 -10.28 -14.25
C PHE A 445 9.95 -11.22 -15.46
N ASP A 446 10.57 -10.79 -16.57
CA ASP A 446 10.55 -11.49 -17.86
C ASP A 446 9.11 -11.91 -18.23
N HIS A 447 8.19 -10.97 -18.06
CA HIS A 447 6.75 -11.20 -18.19
C HIS A 447 6.30 -10.89 -19.60
N ALA A 448 5.85 -11.91 -20.30
CA ALA A 448 5.31 -11.83 -21.66
C ALA A 448 3.81 -12.16 -21.62
N PRO A 449 2.93 -11.20 -21.26
CA PRO A 449 1.52 -11.47 -21.14
C PRO A 449 0.93 -11.88 -22.48
N VAL A 450 0.10 -12.91 -22.47
CA VAL A 450 -0.69 -13.33 -23.64
C VAL A 450 -2.12 -12.79 -23.58
N HIS A 451 -2.48 -12.16 -22.46
CA HIS A 451 -3.82 -11.65 -22.20
C HIS A 451 -3.77 -10.41 -21.31
N VAL A 452 -4.72 -9.49 -21.51
CA VAL A 452 -4.84 -8.25 -20.74
C VAL A 452 -6.17 -8.18 -20.00
N ALA A 453 -6.18 -7.63 -18.79
CA ALA A 453 -7.39 -7.29 -18.06
C ALA A 453 -7.46 -5.79 -17.75
N CYS A 454 -8.66 -5.22 -17.82
CA CYS A 454 -8.88 -3.81 -17.54
C CYS A 454 -10.29 -3.56 -16.99
N ASP A 455 -10.52 -2.33 -16.52
CA ASP A 455 -11.84 -1.90 -16.06
C ASP A 455 -12.86 -1.87 -17.22
N LEU A 456 -14.13 -1.99 -16.88
CA LEU A 456 -15.23 -1.82 -17.83
C LEU A 456 -15.29 -0.41 -18.40
N HIS A 457 -14.81 0.61 -17.67
CA HIS A 457 -14.86 2.01 -18.09
C HIS A 457 -14.05 2.26 -19.37
N PRO A 458 -14.68 2.63 -20.51
CA PRO A 458 -13.99 2.72 -21.80
C PRO A 458 -13.03 3.91 -21.89
N ASP A 459 -13.30 5.00 -21.15
CA ASP A 459 -12.50 6.22 -21.23
C ASP A 459 -11.30 6.29 -20.27
N PHE A 460 -11.12 5.31 -19.37
CA PHE A 460 -9.94 5.27 -18.53
C PHE A 460 -8.69 5.11 -19.40
N ARG A 461 -7.61 5.82 -19.06
CA ARG A 461 -6.35 5.71 -19.79
C ARG A 461 -5.78 4.29 -19.71
N ALA A 462 -5.91 3.65 -18.55
CA ALA A 462 -5.58 2.23 -18.36
C ALA A 462 -6.35 1.31 -19.33
N THR A 463 -7.64 1.56 -19.54
CA THR A 463 -8.48 0.79 -20.48
C THR A 463 -8.07 1.01 -21.93
N ARG A 464 -7.86 2.27 -22.34
CA ARG A 464 -7.39 2.58 -23.70
C ARG A 464 -6.00 2.00 -23.96
N PHE A 465 -5.14 1.97 -22.94
CA PHE A 465 -3.84 1.33 -23.01
C PHE A 465 -3.96 -0.19 -23.18
N ALA A 466 -4.86 -0.83 -22.43
CA ALA A 466 -5.17 -2.25 -22.59
C ALA A 466 -5.58 -2.58 -24.04
N ASP A 467 -6.47 -1.77 -24.61
CA ASP A 467 -6.94 -1.94 -26.00
C ASP A 467 -5.80 -1.74 -27.01
N SER A 468 -4.85 -0.85 -26.73
CA SER A 468 -3.69 -0.60 -27.60
C SER A 468 -2.65 -1.73 -27.61
N ARG A 469 -2.72 -2.70 -26.69
CA ARG A 469 -1.74 -3.81 -26.59
C ARG A 469 -1.83 -4.82 -27.72
N GLY A 470 -2.94 -4.87 -28.46
CA GLY A 470 -3.16 -5.87 -29.50
C GLY A 470 -3.29 -7.31 -28.98
N LEU A 471 -3.55 -7.47 -27.67
CA LEU A 471 -3.79 -8.75 -27.00
C LEU A 471 -5.29 -8.93 -26.73
N PRO A 472 -5.79 -10.17 -26.55
CA PRO A 472 -7.14 -10.39 -26.05
C PRO A 472 -7.36 -9.70 -24.70
N VAL A 473 -8.50 -9.02 -24.55
CA VAL A 473 -8.82 -8.18 -23.39
C VAL A 473 -10.02 -8.75 -22.63
N THR A 474 -9.87 -8.96 -21.32
CA THR A 474 -10.99 -9.18 -20.40
C THR A 474 -11.34 -7.87 -19.70
N ARG A 475 -12.53 -7.33 -20.03
CA ARG A 475 -13.13 -6.23 -19.29
C ARG A 475 -13.79 -6.76 -18.03
N VAL A 476 -13.44 -6.17 -16.89
CA VAL A 476 -13.94 -6.56 -15.57
C VAL A 476 -14.64 -5.38 -14.95
N GLN A 477 -15.85 -5.61 -14.45
CA GLN A 477 -16.60 -4.56 -13.78
C GLN A 477 -15.89 -4.16 -12.48
N HIS A 478 -15.84 -2.86 -12.20
CA HIS A 478 -15.06 -2.28 -11.10
C HIS A 478 -15.32 -2.92 -9.72
N HIS A 479 -16.59 -3.08 -9.34
CA HIS A 479 -16.96 -3.64 -8.05
C HIS A 479 -16.76 -5.16 -7.98
N HIS A 480 -16.90 -5.85 -9.12
CA HIS A 480 -16.50 -7.25 -9.25
C HIS A 480 -14.99 -7.41 -9.03
N ALA A 481 -14.16 -6.52 -9.58
CA ALA A 481 -12.72 -6.53 -9.35
C ALA A 481 -12.38 -6.28 -7.87
N HIS A 482 -13.01 -5.31 -7.19
CA HIS A 482 -12.85 -5.13 -5.73
C HIS A 482 -13.13 -6.42 -4.95
N MET A 483 -14.29 -7.04 -5.18
CA MET A 483 -14.65 -8.32 -4.56
C MET A 483 -13.62 -9.41 -4.88
N ALA A 484 -13.24 -9.57 -6.14
CA ALA A 484 -12.27 -10.58 -6.58
C ALA A 484 -10.87 -10.38 -5.99
N ALA A 485 -10.43 -9.14 -5.78
CA ALA A 485 -9.16 -8.84 -5.11
C ALA A 485 -9.18 -9.32 -3.66
N CYS A 486 -10.30 -9.09 -2.94
CA CYS A 486 -10.49 -9.59 -1.58
C CYS A 486 -10.45 -11.12 -1.52
N LEU A 487 -11.13 -11.80 -2.46
CA LEU A 487 -11.13 -13.26 -2.55
C LEU A 487 -9.71 -13.80 -2.80
N ALA A 488 -9.00 -13.22 -3.77
CA ALA A 488 -7.68 -13.67 -4.19
C ALA A 488 -6.66 -13.55 -3.05
N GLU A 489 -6.64 -12.43 -2.33
CA GLU A 489 -5.68 -12.29 -1.23
C GLU A 489 -6.00 -13.19 -0.02
N ASN A 490 -7.26 -13.58 0.16
CA ASN A 490 -7.68 -14.51 1.21
C ASN A 490 -7.53 -15.98 0.80
N GLY A 491 -7.05 -16.26 -0.42
CA GLY A 491 -6.89 -17.62 -0.92
C GLY A 491 -8.22 -18.35 -1.07
N TRP A 492 -9.32 -17.63 -1.30
CA TRP A 492 -10.63 -18.25 -1.50
C TRP A 492 -10.61 -19.06 -2.80
N GLU A 493 -10.78 -20.37 -2.70
CA GLU A 493 -10.76 -21.26 -3.87
C GLU A 493 -12.04 -21.07 -4.71
N PRO A 494 -11.94 -21.08 -6.05
CA PRO A 494 -13.11 -20.98 -6.92
C PRO A 494 -14.21 -22.01 -6.60
N GLU A 495 -13.83 -23.20 -6.16
CA GLU A 495 -14.73 -24.32 -5.82
C GLU A 495 -15.35 -24.19 -4.43
N ALA A 496 -14.88 -23.28 -3.59
CA ALA A 496 -15.42 -23.05 -2.24
C ALA A 496 -16.85 -22.46 -2.27
N GLY A 497 -17.29 -21.97 -3.42
CA GLY A 497 -18.65 -21.52 -3.69
C GLY A 497 -18.83 -20.00 -3.63
N PRO A 498 -20.06 -19.51 -3.87
CA PRO A 498 -20.34 -18.09 -3.99
C PRO A 498 -20.15 -17.33 -2.68
N VAL A 499 -19.76 -16.06 -2.80
CA VAL A 499 -19.56 -15.12 -1.70
C VAL A 499 -20.49 -13.92 -1.91
N ALA A 500 -21.02 -13.38 -0.81
CA ALA A 500 -21.72 -12.11 -0.82
C ALA A 500 -20.70 -10.97 -0.68
N GLY A 501 -20.47 -10.20 -1.74
CA GLY A 501 -19.56 -9.05 -1.70
C GLY A 501 -20.30 -7.78 -1.31
N ILE A 502 -20.03 -7.23 -0.13
CA ILE A 502 -20.42 -5.86 0.20
C ILE A 502 -19.31 -4.96 -0.36
N VAL A 503 -19.62 -4.21 -1.42
CA VAL A 503 -18.67 -3.33 -2.11
C VAL A 503 -19.11 -1.88 -2.00
N LEU A 504 -18.47 -1.14 -1.11
CA LEU A 504 -18.79 0.27 -0.81
C LEU A 504 -17.62 1.16 -1.22
N ASP A 505 -17.85 2.06 -2.16
CA ASP A 505 -16.81 2.82 -2.82
C ASP A 505 -17.26 4.23 -3.25
N GLY A 506 -16.33 4.99 -3.82
CA GLY A 506 -16.58 6.27 -4.47
C GLY A 506 -17.37 6.08 -5.77
N LEU A 507 -16.71 5.64 -6.85
CA LEU A 507 -17.31 5.60 -8.18
C LEU A 507 -16.74 4.40 -8.97
N GLY A 508 -17.60 3.64 -9.63
CA GLY A 508 -17.17 2.67 -10.64
C GLY A 508 -18.28 2.41 -11.65
N LEU A 509 -17.93 2.23 -12.92
CA LEU A 509 -18.94 2.05 -13.97
C LEU A 509 -19.72 0.74 -13.77
N GLY A 510 -21.04 0.86 -13.74
CA GLY A 510 -21.98 -0.24 -13.70
C GLY A 510 -22.18 -0.90 -15.06
N THR A 511 -22.63 -2.15 -15.06
CA THR A 511 -23.01 -2.85 -16.31
C THR A 511 -24.26 -2.28 -16.97
N ASP A 512 -25.02 -1.46 -16.24
CA ASP A 512 -26.24 -0.77 -16.68
C ASP A 512 -25.98 0.67 -17.13
N GLY A 513 -24.72 1.09 -17.19
CA GLY A 513 -24.32 2.46 -17.55
C GLY A 513 -24.49 3.50 -16.43
N THR A 514 -24.96 3.09 -15.24
CA THR A 514 -24.97 3.96 -14.04
C THR A 514 -23.64 3.90 -13.30
N VAL A 515 -23.41 4.83 -12.36
CA VAL A 515 -22.19 4.85 -11.55
C VAL A 515 -22.43 4.15 -10.21
N TRP A 516 -21.85 2.98 -10.04
CA TRP A 516 -21.96 2.20 -8.81
C TRP A 516 -21.02 2.72 -7.71
N GLY A 517 -21.29 2.31 -6.48
CA GLY A 517 -20.46 2.61 -5.31
C GLY A 517 -21.05 2.17 -3.98
N GLY A 518 -22.16 1.44 -3.98
CA GLY A 518 -22.86 1.00 -2.78
C GLY A 518 -23.64 -0.25 -3.09
N GLU A 519 -22.93 -1.36 -3.27
CA GLU A 519 -23.44 -2.59 -3.89
C GLU A 519 -23.33 -3.80 -2.97
N LEU A 520 -24.32 -4.69 -3.06
CA LEU A 520 -24.22 -6.07 -2.60
C LEU A 520 -24.20 -6.99 -3.83
N LEU A 521 -23.08 -7.65 -4.05
CA LEU A 521 -22.87 -8.62 -5.13
C LEU A 521 -22.97 -10.04 -4.59
N LEU A 522 -23.35 -11.00 -5.42
CA LEU A 522 -23.29 -12.43 -5.13
C LEU A 522 -22.59 -13.16 -6.27
N GLY A 523 -21.53 -13.91 -5.98
CA GLY A 523 -20.82 -14.68 -7.00
C GLY A 523 -19.40 -15.04 -6.60
N GLY A 524 -18.49 -15.08 -7.57
CA GLY A 524 -17.08 -15.41 -7.36
C GLY A 524 -16.18 -14.76 -8.42
N TYR A 525 -15.06 -15.39 -8.75
CA TYR A 525 -14.13 -14.82 -9.72
C TYR A 525 -14.68 -14.74 -11.15
N ARG A 526 -15.44 -15.74 -11.60
CA ARG A 526 -15.90 -15.77 -13.00
C ARG A 526 -17.01 -14.74 -13.25
N ASP A 527 -18.01 -14.72 -12.39
CA ASP A 527 -19.22 -13.91 -12.55
C ASP A 527 -19.81 -13.50 -11.20
N VAL A 528 -20.58 -12.40 -11.23
CA VAL A 528 -21.32 -11.86 -10.09
C VAL A 528 -22.69 -11.34 -10.53
N THR A 529 -23.65 -11.40 -9.61
CA THR A 529 -24.99 -10.84 -9.77
C THR A 529 -25.21 -9.74 -8.73
N ARG A 530 -25.74 -8.59 -9.13
CA ARG A 530 -26.12 -7.48 -8.24
C ARG A 530 -27.39 -7.85 -7.47
N ARG A 531 -27.33 -7.88 -6.13
CA ARG A 531 -28.43 -8.33 -5.25
C ARG A 531 -29.11 -7.21 -4.46
N ALA A 532 -28.36 -6.18 -4.08
CA ALA A 532 -28.91 -4.97 -3.49
C ALA A 532 -28.01 -3.77 -3.77
N TRP A 533 -28.57 -2.56 -3.73
CA TRP A 533 -27.81 -1.33 -3.98
C TRP A 533 -28.46 -0.11 -3.33
N LEU A 534 -27.68 0.93 -3.05
CA LEU A 534 -28.23 2.24 -2.65
C LEU A 534 -29.09 2.82 -3.77
N THR A 535 -30.27 3.36 -3.43
CA THR A 535 -31.14 4.04 -4.38
C THR A 535 -30.34 5.13 -5.11
N PRO A 536 -30.27 5.08 -6.46
CA PRO A 536 -29.44 6.01 -7.22
C PRO A 536 -29.85 7.48 -7.04
N ALA A 537 -28.86 8.37 -6.98
CA ALA A 537 -29.05 9.82 -6.99
C ALA A 537 -28.21 10.49 -8.10
N PRO A 538 -28.68 11.60 -8.69
CA PRO A 538 -27.91 12.31 -9.72
C PRO A 538 -26.61 12.91 -9.16
N LEU A 539 -25.48 12.66 -9.85
CA LEU A 539 -24.19 13.31 -9.57
C LEU A 539 -24.08 14.61 -10.36
N ILE A 540 -24.69 15.67 -9.84
CA ILE A 540 -24.79 16.96 -10.55
C ILE A 540 -23.39 17.54 -10.82
N GLY A 541 -22.99 17.57 -12.09
CA GLY A 541 -21.69 18.06 -12.51
C GLY A 541 -20.60 16.98 -12.58
N GLY A 542 -20.95 15.69 -12.52
CA GLY A 542 -19.99 14.58 -12.55
C GLY A 542 -18.97 14.70 -11.42
N ASP A 543 -17.69 14.82 -11.77
CA ASP A 543 -16.57 14.96 -10.83
C ASP A 543 -16.71 16.15 -9.87
N ARG A 544 -17.46 17.21 -10.26
CA ARG A 544 -17.74 18.32 -9.35
C ARG A 544 -18.53 17.89 -8.13
N ALA A 545 -19.37 16.85 -8.23
CA ALA A 545 -20.11 16.32 -7.08
C ALA A 545 -19.16 15.70 -6.03
N GLN A 546 -18.00 15.18 -6.44
CA GLN A 546 -16.97 14.75 -5.51
C GLN A 546 -16.23 15.94 -4.88
N ALA A 547 -15.88 16.95 -5.66
CA ALA A 547 -15.17 18.12 -5.15
C ALA A 547 -16.05 19.03 -4.28
N GLU A 548 -17.36 19.10 -4.53
CA GLU A 548 -18.30 20.01 -3.87
C GLU A 548 -19.45 19.24 -3.18
N PRO A 549 -19.25 18.74 -1.94
CA PRO A 549 -20.20 17.90 -1.20
C PRO A 549 -21.65 18.41 -1.11
N TRP A 550 -21.88 19.74 -1.11
CA TRP A 550 -23.22 20.33 -1.10
C TRP A 550 -24.12 19.81 -2.24
N ARG A 551 -23.54 19.42 -3.38
CA ARG A 551 -24.28 18.86 -4.53
C ARG A 551 -24.92 17.53 -4.19
N ASN A 552 -24.22 16.67 -3.45
CA ASN A 552 -24.74 15.38 -2.99
C ASN A 552 -25.79 15.57 -1.90
N ALA A 553 -25.57 16.54 -0.99
CA ALA A 553 -26.54 16.88 0.05
C ALA A 553 -27.86 17.38 -0.56
N LEU A 554 -27.79 18.27 -1.55
CA LEU A 554 -28.97 18.77 -2.28
C LEU A 554 -29.85 17.63 -2.79
N VAL A 555 -29.28 16.70 -3.57
CA VAL A 555 -30.07 15.61 -4.16
C VAL A 555 -30.63 14.65 -3.11
N ARG A 556 -29.88 14.37 -2.04
CA ARG A 556 -30.35 13.47 -0.97
C ARG A 556 -31.42 14.12 -0.09
N LEU A 557 -31.33 15.42 0.19
CA LEU A 557 -32.36 16.17 0.89
C LEU A 557 -33.64 16.28 0.05
N ASP A 558 -33.51 16.60 -1.24
CA ASP A 558 -34.65 16.66 -2.17
C ASP A 558 -35.36 15.29 -2.26
N GLN A 559 -34.61 14.19 -2.42
CA GLN A 559 -35.15 12.82 -2.41
C GLN A 559 -35.86 12.47 -1.09
N ALA A 560 -35.35 12.98 0.03
CA ALA A 560 -35.94 12.77 1.34
C ALA A 560 -37.20 13.62 1.61
N GLY A 561 -37.57 14.52 0.69
CA GLY A 561 -38.69 15.46 0.82
C GLY A 561 -38.34 16.72 1.62
N LEU A 562 -37.06 17.10 1.69
CA LEU A 562 -36.51 18.19 2.49
C LEU A 562 -35.87 19.28 1.61
N ALA A 563 -36.54 19.68 0.53
CA ALA A 563 -35.99 20.65 -0.42
C ALA A 563 -35.76 22.04 0.21
N ASP A 564 -36.65 22.46 1.10
CA ASP A 564 -36.55 23.70 1.88
C ASP A 564 -35.31 23.70 2.79
N VAL A 565 -34.94 22.53 3.33
CA VAL A 565 -33.72 22.37 4.13
C VAL A 565 -32.48 22.61 3.28
N ALA A 566 -32.43 22.06 2.07
CA ALA A 566 -31.30 22.26 1.17
C ALA A 566 -31.12 23.76 0.83
N ASP A 567 -32.21 24.48 0.63
CA ASP A 567 -32.21 25.92 0.36
C ASP A 567 -31.66 26.73 1.54
N ARG A 568 -32.01 26.34 2.77
CA ARG A 568 -31.50 26.98 3.99
C ARG A 568 -30.03 26.68 4.25
N LEU A 569 -29.56 25.47 3.96
CA LEU A 569 -28.18 25.06 4.22
C LEU A 569 -27.18 25.64 3.23
N PHE A 570 -27.58 25.84 1.98
CA PHE A 570 -26.68 26.26 0.90
C PHE A 570 -27.20 27.48 0.13
N PRO A 571 -27.51 28.61 0.80
CA PRO A 571 -28.19 29.74 0.18
C PRO A 571 -27.39 30.37 -0.97
N ASP A 572 -26.05 30.36 -0.88
CA ASP A 572 -25.18 30.91 -1.94
C ASP A 572 -24.77 29.86 -2.98
N ALA A 573 -25.36 28.66 -2.97
CA ALA A 573 -25.12 27.66 -4.01
C ALA A 573 -26.15 27.82 -5.15
N PRO A 574 -25.81 27.45 -6.40
CA PRO A 574 -26.73 27.57 -7.53
C PRO A 574 -27.75 26.42 -7.56
N LEU A 575 -28.62 26.35 -6.55
CA LEU A 575 -29.52 25.21 -6.29
C LEU A 575 -30.55 24.98 -7.40
N ASP A 576 -31.20 26.04 -7.89
CA ASP A 576 -32.19 25.92 -8.96
C ASP A 576 -31.59 25.37 -10.25
N MET A 577 -30.42 25.88 -10.64
CA MET A 577 -29.68 25.37 -11.80
C MET A 577 -29.27 23.91 -11.60
N ALA A 578 -28.83 23.55 -10.39
CA ALA A 578 -28.47 22.17 -10.05
C ALA A 578 -29.67 21.22 -10.14
N ARG A 579 -30.84 21.60 -9.60
CA ARG A 579 -32.09 20.83 -9.71
C ARG A 579 -32.55 20.70 -11.16
N GLN A 580 -32.46 21.76 -11.95
CA GLN A 580 -32.79 21.72 -13.38
C GLN A 580 -31.87 20.75 -14.14
N ALA A 581 -30.55 20.80 -13.88
CA ALA A 581 -29.59 19.88 -14.47
C ALA A 581 -29.88 18.43 -14.09
N ALA A 582 -30.17 18.16 -12.81
CA ALA A 582 -30.57 16.84 -12.33
C ALA A 582 -31.84 16.33 -13.01
N LYS A 583 -32.90 17.15 -13.07
CA LYS A 583 -34.17 16.80 -13.71
C LYS A 583 -34.03 16.54 -15.21
N ALA A 584 -33.15 17.28 -15.88
CA ALA A 584 -32.88 17.12 -17.31
C ALA A 584 -31.84 16.02 -17.62
N GLY A 585 -31.20 15.42 -16.61
CA GLY A 585 -30.10 14.45 -16.81
C GLY A 585 -28.84 15.07 -17.43
N LEU A 586 -28.68 16.40 -17.37
CA LEU A 586 -27.57 17.11 -18.00
C LEU A 586 -26.34 17.08 -17.09
N ASN A 587 -25.29 16.34 -17.51
CA ASN A 587 -24.09 16.12 -16.70
C ASN A 587 -24.42 15.66 -15.26
N ALA A 588 -25.43 14.80 -15.14
CA ALA A 588 -25.95 14.33 -13.86
C ALA A 588 -26.20 12.82 -13.89
N PRO A 589 -25.16 11.99 -14.14
CA PRO A 589 -25.33 10.55 -14.18
C PRO A 589 -25.86 10.04 -12.84
N LEU A 590 -26.73 9.03 -12.88
CA LEU A 590 -27.26 8.41 -11.67
C LEU A 590 -26.18 7.57 -11.00
N SER A 591 -26.11 7.66 -9.67
CA SER A 591 -25.14 6.92 -8.87
C SER A 591 -25.69 6.35 -7.58
N SER A 592 -25.32 5.10 -7.30
CA SER A 592 -25.56 4.39 -6.04
C SER A 592 -24.37 4.49 -5.07
N SER A 593 -23.54 5.54 -5.18
CA SER A 593 -22.31 5.67 -4.39
C SER A 593 -22.53 5.85 -2.88
N ALA A 594 -21.87 4.99 -2.09
CA ALA A 594 -21.75 5.14 -0.65
C ALA A 594 -20.81 6.30 -0.28
N GLY A 595 -19.72 6.50 -1.02
CA GLY A 595 -18.82 7.63 -0.83
C GLY A 595 -19.52 8.99 -0.99
N ARG A 596 -20.36 9.13 -2.02
CA ARG A 596 -21.17 10.36 -2.24
C ARG A 596 -22.25 10.54 -1.18
N LEU A 597 -22.78 9.45 -0.61
CA LEU A 597 -23.69 9.53 0.53
C LEU A 597 -22.96 10.02 1.80
N CYS A 598 -21.72 9.59 2.05
CA CYS A 598 -20.88 10.15 3.11
C CYS A 598 -20.64 11.65 2.89
N ASP A 599 -20.31 12.06 1.65
CA ASP A 599 -20.12 13.48 1.30
C ASP A 599 -21.40 14.30 1.57
N ALA A 600 -22.58 13.76 1.25
CA ALA A 600 -23.86 14.41 1.52
C ALA A 600 -24.08 14.65 3.02
N VAL A 601 -23.88 13.64 3.85
CA VAL A 601 -24.07 13.74 5.31
C VAL A 601 -23.02 14.66 5.93
N ALA A 602 -21.78 14.62 5.46
CA ALA A 602 -20.74 15.54 5.90
C ALA A 602 -21.11 17.01 5.59
N ALA A 603 -21.62 17.29 4.38
CA ALA A 603 -22.06 18.63 4.00
C ALA A 603 -23.26 19.12 4.84
N MET A 604 -24.20 18.24 5.19
CA MET A 604 -25.30 18.57 6.11
C MET A 604 -24.79 19.00 7.50
N LEU A 605 -23.67 18.46 7.95
CA LEU A 605 -22.99 18.83 9.19
C LEU A 605 -22.02 20.02 9.04
N GLY A 606 -21.99 20.67 7.87
CA GLY A 606 -21.11 21.81 7.59
C GLY A 606 -19.65 21.42 7.31
N ILE A 607 -19.36 20.14 7.09
CA ILE A 607 -18.01 19.63 6.85
C ILE A 607 -17.72 19.61 5.35
N CYS A 608 -16.69 20.35 4.94
CA CYS A 608 -16.24 20.42 3.54
C CYS A 608 -17.35 20.79 2.54
N ALA A 609 -18.46 21.40 2.99
CA ALA A 609 -19.66 21.55 2.18
C ALA A 609 -19.40 22.23 0.82
N ARG A 610 -18.55 23.26 0.82
CA ARG A 610 -18.20 24.04 -0.38
C ARG A 610 -17.05 23.46 -1.20
N GLY A 611 -16.26 22.53 -0.63
CA GLY A 611 -15.04 22.06 -1.27
C GLY A 611 -14.29 21.04 -0.43
N GLN A 612 -13.88 19.94 -1.06
CA GLN A 612 -12.82 19.05 -0.59
C GLN A 612 -11.50 19.44 -1.25
N SER A 613 -10.40 19.38 -0.50
CA SER A 613 -9.06 19.63 -1.02
C SER A 613 -8.33 18.36 -1.45
N TYR A 614 -8.85 17.19 -1.05
CA TYR A 614 -8.39 15.89 -1.51
C TYR A 614 -9.54 14.87 -1.49
N GLU A 615 -9.37 13.79 -2.24
CA GLU A 615 -10.35 12.71 -2.33
C GLU A 615 -10.61 12.06 -0.96
N GLY A 616 -11.89 12.02 -0.57
CA GLY A 616 -12.35 11.35 0.65
C GLY A 616 -12.24 12.20 1.93
N GLU A 617 -11.85 13.47 1.83
CA GLU A 617 -11.71 14.37 2.99
C GLU A 617 -12.97 14.44 3.86
N ALA A 618 -14.14 14.63 3.24
CA ALA A 618 -15.41 14.75 3.94
C ALA A 618 -15.78 13.45 4.66
N ALA A 619 -15.59 12.30 4.00
CA ALA A 619 -15.82 10.99 4.60
C ALA A 619 -14.85 10.69 5.76
N MET A 620 -13.56 11.03 5.62
CA MET A 620 -12.57 10.88 6.70
C MET A 620 -12.88 11.76 7.91
N ARG A 621 -13.26 13.02 7.69
CA ARG A 621 -13.66 13.93 8.77
C ARG A 621 -14.95 13.46 9.43
N LEU A 622 -15.89 12.92 8.66
CA LEU A 622 -17.12 12.34 9.19
C LEU A 622 -16.82 11.14 10.11
N GLU A 623 -15.89 10.25 9.71
CA GLU A 623 -15.39 9.16 10.56
C GLU A 623 -14.76 9.70 11.85
N ALA A 624 -13.82 10.65 11.75
CA ALA A 624 -13.11 11.21 12.89
C ALA A 624 -14.03 11.91 13.91
N LEU A 625 -15.15 12.47 13.43
CA LEU A 625 -16.17 13.09 14.29
C LEU A 625 -17.00 12.09 15.08
N ALA A 626 -17.13 10.84 14.61
CA ALA A 626 -18.05 9.88 15.19
C ALA A 626 -17.61 9.50 16.62
N GLN A 627 -18.47 9.80 17.60
CA GLN A 627 -18.19 9.60 19.02
C GLN A 627 -19.42 9.10 19.77
N GLY A 628 -19.19 8.48 20.94
CA GLY A 628 -20.25 8.02 21.83
C GLY A 628 -20.70 6.57 21.57
N PRO A 629 -21.74 6.11 22.31
CA PRO A 629 -22.24 4.75 22.21
C PRO A 629 -22.93 4.49 20.87
N THR A 630 -22.93 3.24 20.43
CA THR A 630 -23.61 2.79 19.21
C THR A 630 -25.14 2.96 19.35
N PRO A 631 -25.79 3.85 18.57
CA PRO A 631 -27.24 4.03 18.61
C PRO A 631 -27.99 2.89 17.90
N ALA A 632 -29.31 2.85 18.07
CA ALA A 632 -30.16 1.98 17.26
C ALA A 632 -30.15 2.46 15.78
N PRO A 633 -29.93 1.57 14.80
CA PRO A 633 -29.89 1.94 13.39
C PRO A 633 -31.27 2.36 12.89
N VAL A 634 -31.28 3.21 11.87
CA VAL A 634 -32.47 3.46 11.04
C VAL A 634 -32.58 2.35 9.99
N CYS A 635 -33.80 1.90 9.68
CA CYS A 635 -34.03 0.97 8.58
C CYS A 635 -33.98 1.71 7.23
N LEU A 636 -33.22 1.19 6.27
CA LEU A 636 -33.04 1.76 4.93
C LEU A 636 -33.65 0.85 3.85
N ASP A 637 -34.72 0.13 4.16
CA ASP A 637 -35.38 -0.72 3.17
C ASP A 637 -36.09 0.13 2.10
N GLY A 638 -35.65 -0.05 0.85
CA GLY A 638 -36.32 0.47 -0.34
C GLY A 638 -37.18 -0.60 -1.04
N PRO A 639 -37.83 -0.26 -2.16
CA PRO A 639 -38.57 -1.22 -2.96
C PRO A 639 -37.64 -2.28 -3.56
N GLY A 640 -37.95 -3.56 -3.34
CA GLY A 640 -37.22 -4.68 -3.91
C GLY A 640 -35.75 -4.72 -3.46
N PRO A 641 -34.77 -4.70 -4.39
CA PRO A 641 -33.34 -4.77 -4.06
C PRO A 641 -32.75 -3.43 -3.60
N GLU A 642 -33.51 -2.33 -3.62
CA GLU A 642 -32.99 -1.01 -3.26
C GLU A 642 -32.81 -0.81 -1.75
N ILE A 643 -31.82 0.00 -1.40
CA ILE A 643 -31.54 0.52 -0.06
C ILE A 643 -31.79 2.04 -0.11
N ASP A 644 -32.90 2.49 0.47
CA ASP A 644 -33.32 3.90 0.43
C ASP A 644 -32.74 4.67 1.64
N PRO A 645 -31.84 5.65 1.43
CA PRO A 645 -31.29 6.46 2.51
C PRO A 645 -32.27 7.55 3.02
N SER A 646 -33.39 7.80 2.34
CA SER A 646 -34.30 8.90 2.67
C SER A 646 -34.82 8.90 4.12
N PRO A 647 -35.20 7.75 4.72
CA PRO A 647 -35.57 7.69 6.15
C PRO A 647 -34.43 8.12 7.06
N LEU A 648 -33.20 7.69 6.76
CA LEU A 648 -32.01 8.08 7.51
C LEU A 648 -31.75 9.58 7.38
N ILE A 649 -31.81 10.14 6.18
CA ILE A 649 -31.61 11.59 5.96
C ILE A 649 -32.61 12.43 6.79
N ARG A 650 -33.89 12.03 6.84
CA ARG A 650 -34.90 12.70 7.69
C ARG A 650 -34.55 12.64 9.18
N VAL A 651 -34.13 11.48 9.67
CA VAL A 651 -33.75 11.30 11.07
C VAL A 651 -32.50 12.12 11.41
N LEU A 652 -31.47 12.09 10.56
CA LEU A 652 -30.24 12.86 10.74
C LEU A 652 -30.55 14.36 10.75
N TRP A 653 -31.35 14.87 9.81
CA TRP A 653 -31.75 16.28 9.79
C TRP A 653 -32.51 16.68 11.06
N SER A 654 -33.46 15.86 11.49
CA SER A 654 -34.21 16.12 12.72
C SER A 654 -33.31 16.18 13.97
N ALA A 655 -32.24 15.36 14.01
CA ALA A 655 -31.24 15.43 15.07
C ALA A 655 -30.39 16.72 15.00
N ILE A 656 -30.02 17.16 13.79
CA ILE A 656 -29.34 18.44 13.56
C ILE A 656 -30.19 19.60 14.08
N GLU A 657 -31.49 19.65 13.75
CA GLU A 657 -32.40 20.72 14.21
C GLU A 657 -32.60 20.74 15.73
N ARG A 658 -32.51 19.57 16.39
CA ARG A 658 -32.52 19.47 17.86
C ARG A 658 -31.21 19.89 18.53
N GLY A 659 -30.17 20.20 17.76
CA GLY A 659 -28.85 20.54 18.28
C GLY A 659 -28.10 19.35 18.87
N GLU A 660 -28.37 18.13 18.39
CA GLU A 660 -27.58 16.95 18.80
C GLU A 660 -26.12 17.09 18.37
N ALA A 661 -25.20 16.53 19.16
CA ALA A 661 -23.77 16.62 18.87
C ALA A 661 -23.44 15.96 17.52
N PRO A 662 -22.66 16.60 16.62
CA PRO A 662 -22.33 16.07 15.30
C PRO A 662 -21.75 14.65 15.31
N GLY A 663 -21.00 14.30 16.36
CA GLY A 663 -20.43 12.96 16.53
C GLY A 663 -21.48 11.86 16.73
N VAL A 664 -22.59 12.15 17.41
CA VAL A 664 -23.72 11.21 17.57
C VAL A 664 -24.42 10.99 16.23
N ILE A 665 -24.61 12.07 15.47
CA ILE A 665 -25.24 12.05 14.15
C ILE A 665 -24.38 11.25 13.16
N SER A 666 -23.06 11.48 13.17
CA SER A 666 -22.11 10.69 12.39
C SER A 666 -22.14 9.21 12.78
N MET A 667 -22.15 8.89 14.08
CA MET A 667 -22.23 7.50 14.54
C MET A 667 -23.52 6.80 14.05
N LEU A 668 -24.67 7.48 14.14
CA LEU A 668 -25.95 6.96 13.65
C LEU A 668 -25.92 6.67 12.14
N PHE A 669 -25.31 7.55 11.36
CA PHE A 669 -25.12 7.35 9.92
C PHE A 669 -24.34 6.07 9.64
N HIS A 670 -23.15 5.92 10.22
CA HIS A 670 -22.29 4.76 9.97
C HIS A 670 -22.95 3.44 10.39
N VAL A 671 -23.59 3.42 11.57
CA VAL A 671 -24.27 2.22 12.09
C VAL A 671 -25.46 1.81 11.21
N SER A 672 -26.22 2.78 10.70
CA SER A 672 -27.37 2.50 9.84
C SER A 672 -26.93 2.02 8.46
N LEU A 673 -25.87 2.60 7.88
CA LEU A 673 -25.30 2.16 6.61
C LEU A 673 -24.74 0.74 6.71
N ALA A 674 -23.94 0.46 7.75
CA ALA A 674 -23.41 -0.89 8.02
C ALA A 674 -24.54 -1.93 8.12
N GLN A 675 -25.60 -1.61 8.86
CA GLN A 675 -26.73 -2.51 9.05
C GLN A 675 -27.43 -2.86 7.73
N ALA A 676 -27.70 -1.86 6.89
CA ALA A 676 -28.46 -2.04 5.66
C ALA A 676 -27.82 -3.07 4.72
N PHE A 677 -26.49 -3.09 4.62
CA PHE A 677 -25.77 -4.07 3.81
C PHE A 677 -25.51 -5.39 4.53
N ALA A 678 -25.12 -5.33 5.81
CA ALA A 678 -24.78 -6.52 6.58
C ALA A 678 -25.96 -7.49 6.74
N ASP A 679 -27.17 -6.98 6.99
CA ASP A 679 -28.37 -7.82 7.12
C ASP A 679 -28.67 -8.59 5.84
N ARG A 680 -28.59 -7.91 4.69
CA ARG A 680 -28.86 -8.51 3.38
C ARG A 680 -27.79 -9.54 3.03
N ALA A 681 -26.51 -9.25 3.30
CA ALA A 681 -25.43 -10.21 3.11
C ALA A 681 -25.57 -11.44 4.03
N ARG A 682 -25.91 -11.23 5.31
CA ARG A 682 -26.18 -12.31 6.27
C ARG A 682 -27.36 -13.17 5.81
N ALA A 683 -28.41 -12.58 5.25
CA ALA A 683 -29.55 -13.32 4.72
C ALA A 683 -29.12 -14.29 3.60
N LEU A 684 -28.24 -13.86 2.68
CA LEU A 684 -27.69 -14.73 1.62
C LEU A 684 -26.88 -15.91 2.18
N VAL A 685 -26.13 -15.70 3.27
CA VAL A 685 -25.41 -16.79 3.93
C VAL A 685 -26.39 -17.75 4.62
N LYS A 686 -27.41 -17.21 5.30
CA LYS A 686 -28.43 -18.00 6.01
C LYS A 686 -29.27 -18.86 5.05
N THR A 687 -29.58 -18.38 3.86
CA THR A 687 -30.28 -19.16 2.82
C THR A 687 -29.39 -20.18 2.12
N GLY A 688 -28.07 -20.13 2.35
CA GLY A 688 -27.09 -21.00 1.71
C GLY A 688 -26.68 -20.57 0.30
N GLU A 689 -27.14 -19.39 -0.16
CA GLU A 689 -26.75 -18.80 -1.45
C GLU A 689 -25.29 -18.31 -1.45
N ALA A 690 -24.81 -17.84 -0.29
CA ALA A 690 -23.41 -17.46 -0.07
C ALA A 690 -22.76 -18.32 1.01
N ARG A 691 -21.44 -18.49 0.91
CA ARG A 691 -20.61 -19.25 1.86
C ARG A 691 -19.85 -18.35 2.84
N ALA A 692 -19.60 -17.11 2.43
CA ALA A 692 -18.94 -16.07 3.21
C ALA A 692 -19.41 -14.70 2.74
N VAL A 693 -18.96 -13.65 3.45
CA VAL A 693 -19.12 -12.25 3.06
C VAL A 693 -17.73 -11.64 2.79
N ALA A 694 -17.54 -10.95 1.68
CA ALA A 694 -16.33 -10.16 1.41
C ALA A 694 -16.62 -8.67 1.59
N LEU A 695 -15.74 -7.94 2.28
CA LEU A 695 -15.81 -6.49 2.45
C LEU A 695 -14.72 -5.82 1.60
N SER A 696 -15.11 -5.00 0.63
CA SER A 696 -14.17 -4.34 -0.29
C SER A 696 -14.70 -3.00 -0.82
N GLY A 697 -13.87 -2.22 -1.52
CA GLY A 697 -14.16 -0.84 -1.93
C GLY A 697 -13.61 0.19 -0.94
N GLY A 698 -13.34 1.40 -1.43
CA GLY A 698 -12.62 2.44 -0.68
C GLY A 698 -13.30 2.90 0.60
N CYS A 699 -14.63 2.74 0.73
CA CYS A 699 -15.32 3.12 1.97
C CYS A 699 -14.97 2.19 3.15
N PHE A 700 -14.48 0.97 2.92
CA PHE A 700 -14.00 0.09 4.00
C PHE A 700 -12.58 0.42 4.50
N GLN A 701 -11.99 1.53 4.03
CA GLN A 701 -10.87 2.17 4.74
C GLN A 701 -11.33 2.85 6.04
N ASN A 702 -12.64 3.07 6.18
CA ASN A 702 -13.27 3.61 7.38
C ASN A 702 -13.38 2.51 8.45
N VAL A 703 -12.62 2.65 9.54
CA VAL A 703 -12.52 1.62 10.60
C VAL A 703 -13.82 1.51 11.36
N LEU A 704 -14.55 2.61 11.54
CA LEU A 704 -15.87 2.59 12.16
C LEU A 704 -16.87 1.77 11.32
N LEU A 705 -16.89 1.96 10.00
CA LEU A 705 -17.79 1.23 9.10
C LEU A 705 -17.46 -0.27 9.08
N VAL A 706 -16.17 -0.64 9.06
CA VAL A 706 -15.75 -2.04 9.17
C VAL A 706 -16.20 -2.62 10.52
N ARG A 707 -15.92 -1.93 11.63
CA ARG A 707 -16.30 -2.39 12.99
C ARG A 707 -17.80 -2.67 13.08
N GLU A 708 -18.63 -1.72 12.66
CA GLU A 708 -20.09 -1.89 12.75
C GLU A 708 -20.60 -2.97 11.79
N THR A 709 -20.03 -3.09 10.60
CA THR A 709 -20.37 -4.17 9.64
C THR A 709 -20.03 -5.54 10.22
N LEU A 710 -18.82 -5.70 10.79
CA LEU A 710 -18.40 -6.95 11.43
C LEU A 710 -19.27 -7.31 12.63
N ARG A 711 -19.63 -6.33 13.47
CA ARG A 711 -20.55 -6.56 14.60
C ARG A 711 -21.91 -7.09 14.12
N ARG A 712 -22.40 -6.63 12.98
CA ARG A 712 -23.66 -7.10 12.37
C ARG A 712 -23.51 -8.43 11.63
N LEU A 713 -22.30 -8.82 11.28
CA LEU A 713 -21.94 -10.11 10.67
C LEU A 713 -21.40 -11.13 11.68
N ASP A 714 -21.59 -10.92 12.99
CA ASP A 714 -21.16 -11.89 14.00
C ASP A 714 -21.66 -13.32 13.71
N GLY A 715 -20.75 -14.29 13.79
CA GLY A 715 -21.00 -15.69 13.40
C GLY A 715 -21.06 -15.99 11.89
N VAL A 716 -20.81 -15.01 11.01
CA VAL A 716 -20.68 -15.20 9.56
C VAL A 716 -19.20 -15.23 9.17
N PRO A 717 -18.75 -16.13 8.27
CA PRO A 717 -17.39 -16.07 7.73
C PRO A 717 -17.19 -14.78 6.92
N VAL A 718 -16.23 -13.94 7.31
CA VAL A 718 -15.93 -12.66 6.65
C VAL A 718 -14.51 -12.64 6.09
N LEU A 719 -14.38 -12.22 4.84
CA LEU A 719 -13.12 -12.00 4.12
C LEU A 719 -12.83 -10.49 4.04
N MET A 720 -11.59 -10.10 4.33
CA MET A 720 -11.16 -8.70 4.31
C MET A 720 -9.75 -8.58 3.74
N HIS A 721 -9.44 -7.40 3.23
CA HIS A 721 -8.10 -7.05 2.78
C HIS A 721 -7.14 -6.85 3.96
N ARG A 722 -5.96 -7.46 3.88
CA ARG A 722 -4.85 -7.41 4.86
C ARG A 722 -3.50 -7.15 4.22
N ARG A 723 -3.33 -7.51 2.94
CA ARG A 723 -2.06 -7.37 2.20
C ARG A 723 -2.16 -6.40 1.03
N THR A 724 -3.37 -6.16 0.55
CA THR A 724 -3.69 -5.19 -0.49
C THR A 724 -4.64 -4.12 0.03
N PRO A 725 -4.73 -2.96 -0.63
CA PRO A 725 -5.78 -1.99 -0.31
C PRO A 725 -7.16 -2.49 -0.72
N ALA A 726 -8.18 -2.15 0.07
CA ALA A 726 -9.59 -2.30 -0.32
C ALA A 726 -10.03 -1.22 -1.34
N ASN A 727 -9.25 -0.16 -1.52
CA ASN A 727 -9.48 0.87 -2.53
C ASN A 727 -8.89 0.46 -3.90
N ASP A 728 -8.98 1.36 -4.88
CA ASP A 728 -8.54 1.13 -6.27
C ASP A 728 -7.09 0.66 -6.43
N GLY A 729 -6.22 0.88 -5.44
CA GLY A 729 -4.87 0.34 -5.43
C GLY A 729 -4.80 -1.19 -5.39
N GLY A 730 -5.89 -1.87 -5.01
CA GLY A 730 -6.05 -3.33 -5.10
C GLY A 730 -6.76 -3.82 -6.37
N LEU A 731 -7.33 -2.93 -7.18
CA LEU A 731 -8.26 -3.28 -8.26
C LEU A 731 -7.62 -4.17 -9.33
N ALA A 732 -6.36 -3.89 -9.70
CA ALA A 732 -5.63 -4.66 -10.70
C ALA A 732 -5.45 -6.14 -10.29
N LEU A 733 -5.30 -6.44 -8.99
CA LEU A 733 -5.26 -7.83 -8.51
C LEU A 733 -6.58 -8.54 -8.80
N GLY A 734 -7.70 -7.86 -8.54
CA GLY A 734 -9.03 -8.39 -8.79
C GLY A 734 -9.29 -8.66 -10.27
N GLN A 735 -8.95 -7.69 -11.13
CA GLN A 735 -9.03 -7.84 -12.58
C GLN A 735 -8.21 -9.04 -13.07
N ALA A 736 -6.98 -9.19 -12.57
CA ALA A 736 -6.11 -10.31 -12.92
C ALA A 736 -6.68 -11.65 -12.45
N ALA A 737 -7.24 -11.72 -11.23
CA ALA A 737 -7.88 -12.93 -10.71
C ALA A 737 -9.14 -13.32 -11.49
N VAL A 738 -9.96 -12.35 -11.90
CA VAL A 738 -11.13 -12.59 -12.77
C VAL A 738 -10.70 -13.12 -14.13
N ALA A 739 -9.70 -12.49 -14.77
CA ALA A 739 -9.16 -12.95 -16.04
C ALA A 739 -8.56 -14.36 -15.93
N ALA A 740 -7.74 -14.60 -14.91
CA ALA A 740 -7.18 -15.92 -14.60
C ALA A 740 -8.29 -16.98 -14.46
N ALA A 741 -9.33 -16.69 -13.66
CA ALA A 741 -10.43 -17.61 -13.48
C ALA A 741 -11.19 -17.90 -14.77
N ARG A 742 -11.36 -16.92 -15.66
CA ARG A 742 -12.05 -17.11 -16.95
C ARG A 742 -11.21 -17.87 -17.96
N LEU A 743 -9.88 -17.79 -17.87
CA LEU A 743 -8.92 -18.40 -18.79
C LEU A 743 -8.51 -19.82 -18.38
N VAL A 744 -8.57 -20.18 -17.10
CA VAL A 744 -8.35 -21.57 -16.67
C VAL A 744 -9.50 -22.42 -17.22
N SER A 745 -9.17 -23.36 -18.11
CA SER A 745 -10.08 -24.40 -18.56
C SER A 745 -10.36 -25.37 -17.42
N HIS A 746 -11.65 -25.66 -17.17
CA HIS A 746 -12.08 -26.71 -16.26
C HIS A 746 -12.11 -28.07 -16.94
#